data_AF-A0A0V1E2J0-F1
#
_entry.id   AF-A0A0V1E2J0-F1
#
_cell.length_a   1.000
_cell.length_b   1.000
_cell.length_c   1.000
_cell.angle_alpha   90.00
_cell.angle_beta   90.00
_cell.angle_gamma   90.00
#
_symmetry.space_group_name_H-M   'P 1'
#
loop_
_entity.id
_entity.type
_entity.pdbx_description
1 polymer ?
#
loop_
_entity_poly.entity_id
_entity_poly.type
_entity_poly.pdbx_seq_one_letter_code
_entity_poly.pdbx_strand_id
1 'polypeptide(L)'
;MCASMDYYFDSATILCLTVLAVSEVVWLFKSSNTPSKRFEVTFYALLTICCIICLKFGILSRTQMLWTLVTMPSRASMSTTNLTKLEISQLLSDVFPFLPSFISGFLVLCGIADFKNAAVYVVSTVSTHIALFLSLLIVCKFSQSYSKSKKLFNKMRRKTSVMPYFSVVIIFVAVLLRFVDKSYLTEEFMNITNIASFSFVTMCFAYFQLLKRIIYPPTGYRHSMDSCSTYSKSVQTISEYEIIRQIERKNAAVEAYLDCSTPLHSTFVLTKPVRSVEDLCELLNHKDQVETMSDEEVLLLLKKGKIQSYSLESLLEESRAVYIRRLWFSDLCSKNRSVDCIPHQNYDYSLVSNACCENTLGYIPVPVGFAGPLKVDDRTVYIPLSTTEGCLVASMNRGCRALQLSAGVRTVLLGDRMTRGPVVCFEDIVQAYDFKLWIENEDNYLLLKNIFNSTSRYAKLTAIDAALSGRFVYLRFSATTGDAMGMNMISKGVELVLSELQHSHFPNMKIISLSGNYCVDKKASAMNWIVGRGKSVSCEAVVRRSVVSDILKTDVDSLVELNTLKNLVGSARAGVLGGFNAHSANIVAAIFLSTGQDIAEVVGSSQCLTFLEKTGNGDLRISCTMPTLEVGTVGGGTLLPAQKACLEILGCAGSCDEFPGNNARRLSRIICAAVLAGELSLLSALCAGHLVRSHMRYNRSNLKLMKSATSEDSFLEQFSNLANRALKPKNIPPQSCSTVFM
;
A
#
# COMPACT_ATOMS: atom_id res chain seq x y z
N MET A 1 -15.69 -46.89 -3.08
CA MET A 1 -16.72 -45.85 -3.34
C MET A 1 -16.11 -44.47 -3.64
N CYS A 2 -15.05 -44.01 -2.96
CA CYS A 2 -14.44 -42.69 -3.25
C CYS A 2 -13.69 -42.59 -4.60
N ALA A 3 -13.42 -43.70 -5.28
CA ALA A 3 -12.72 -43.71 -6.58
C ALA A 3 -13.63 -43.46 -7.79
N SER A 4 -14.96 -43.34 -7.61
CA SER A 4 -15.92 -43.26 -8.72
C SER A 4 -16.82 -42.02 -8.68
N MET A 5 -16.44 -40.95 -7.97
CA MET A 5 -17.23 -39.71 -7.91
C MET A 5 -16.35 -38.45 -8.08
N ASP A 6 -16.26 -37.96 -9.31
CA ASP A 6 -15.64 -36.68 -9.68
C ASP A 6 -16.61 -35.50 -9.41
N TYR A 7 -16.96 -35.25 -8.16
CA TYR A 7 -17.71 -34.03 -7.78
C TYR A 7 -17.09 -33.29 -6.59
N TYR A 8 -17.18 -31.96 -6.65
CA TYR A 8 -16.70 -31.01 -5.64
C TYR A 8 -17.21 -31.36 -4.23
N PHE A 9 -16.29 -31.69 -3.31
CA PHE A 9 -16.62 -31.78 -1.88
C PHE A 9 -16.78 -30.37 -1.31
N ASP A 10 -18.00 -30.01 -0.91
CA ASP A 10 -18.24 -28.76 -0.17
C ASP A 10 -17.76 -28.86 1.29
N SER A 11 -17.76 -27.74 1.99
CA SER A 11 -17.30 -27.68 3.39
C SER A 11 -18.14 -28.54 4.36
N ALA A 12 -19.38 -28.85 4.02
CA ALA A 12 -20.28 -29.66 4.82
C ALA A 12 -19.99 -31.15 4.64
N THR A 13 -19.66 -31.58 3.42
CA THR A 13 -19.34 -32.97 3.08
C THR A 13 -18.02 -33.40 3.72
N ILE A 14 -17.02 -32.50 3.76
CA ILE A 14 -15.77 -32.74 4.49
C ILE A 14 -16.03 -32.86 6.00
N LEU A 15 -16.95 -32.07 6.55
CA LEU A 15 -17.32 -32.15 7.97
C LEU A 15 -18.03 -33.48 8.28
N CYS A 16 -18.95 -33.92 7.43
CA CYS A 16 -19.62 -35.23 7.55
C CYS A 16 -18.63 -36.39 7.45
N LEU A 17 -17.68 -36.35 6.51
CA LEU A 17 -16.63 -37.36 6.39
C LEU A 17 -15.70 -37.37 7.61
N THR A 18 -15.40 -36.20 8.19
CA THR A 18 -14.59 -36.10 9.42
C THR A 18 -15.34 -36.71 10.60
N VAL A 19 -16.65 -36.44 10.73
CA VAL A 19 -17.49 -37.02 11.79
C VAL A 19 -17.65 -38.54 11.63
N LEU A 20 -17.81 -39.03 10.40
CA LEU A 20 -17.87 -40.47 10.10
C LEU A 20 -16.55 -41.17 10.41
N ALA A 21 -15.41 -40.57 10.02
CA ALA A 21 -14.09 -41.11 10.34
C ALA A 21 -13.85 -41.17 11.85
N VAL A 22 -14.22 -40.12 12.59
CA VAL A 22 -14.13 -40.11 14.07
C VAL A 22 -15.06 -41.16 14.69
N SER A 23 -16.27 -41.34 14.14
CA SER A 23 -17.23 -42.36 14.60
C SER A 23 -16.71 -43.79 14.38
N GLU A 24 -16.15 -44.11 13.21
CA GLU A 24 -15.53 -45.42 12.94
C GLU A 24 -14.33 -45.69 13.85
N VAL A 25 -13.50 -44.68 14.09
CA VAL A 25 -12.34 -44.78 14.99
C VAL A 25 -12.81 -45.08 16.42
N VAL A 26 -13.85 -44.41 16.90
CA VAL A 26 -14.43 -44.66 18.22
C VAL A 26 -15.01 -46.07 18.34
N TRP A 27 -15.62 -46.58 17.26
CA TRP A 27 -16.14 -47.95 17.21
C TRP A 27 -15.02 -49.01 17.17
N LEU A 28 -13.99 -48.81 16.35
CA LEU A 28 -12.81 -49.69 16.25
C LEU A 28 -11.98 -49.71 17.55
N PHE A 29 -11.87 -48.56 18.24
CA PHE A 29 -11.19 -48.45 19.53
C PHE A 29 -11.94 -49.20 20.65
N LYS A 30 -13.29 -49.16 20.64
CA LYS A 30 -14.12 -49.91 21.59
C LYS A 30 -14.12 -51.42 21.35
N SER A 31 -14.00 -51.86 20.10
CA SER A 31 -14.02 -53.28 19.72
C SER A 31 -12.67 -53.99 19.81
N SER A 32 -11.57 -53.26 20.05
CA SER A 32 -10.22 -53.83 20.17
C SER A 32 -9.85 -54.18 21.61
N ASN A 33 -9.48 -55.44 21.83
CA ASN A 33 -9.21 -56.02 23.16
C ASN A 33 -7.75 -55.93 23.63
N THR A 34 -6.83 -55.38 22.83
CA THR A 34 -5.41 -55.23 23.22
C THR A 34 -4.90 -53.79 23.10
N PRO A 35 -4.03 -53.33 24.03
CA PRO A 35 -3.52 -51.95 24.05
C PRO A 35 -2.77 -51.54 22.77
N SER A 36 -2.05 -52.48 22.14
CA SER A 36 -1.30 -52.23 20.89
C SER A 36 -2.24 -51.94 19.71
N LYS A 37 -3.34 -52.70 19.56
CA LYS A 37 -4.35 -52.42 18.51
C LYS A 37 -5.07 -51.09 18.74
N ARG A 38 -5.34 -50.72 20.00
CA ARG A 38 -5.95 -49.41 20.34
C ARG A 38 -5.05 -48.22 20.00
N PHE A 39 -3.74 -48.37 20.17
CA PHE A 39 -2.76 -47.35 19.78
C PHE A 39 -2.70 -47.20 18.26
N GLU A 40 -2.63 -48.32 17.53
CA GLU A 40 -2.57 -48.34 16.07
C GLU A 40 -3.81 -47.65 15.45
N VAL A 41 -5.01 -47.99 15.92
CA VAL A 41 -6.27 -47.35 15.49
C VAL A 41 -6.28 -45.84 15.78
N THR A 42 -5.81 -45.42 16.96
CA THR A 42 -5.74 -43.99 17.33
C THR A 42 -4.73 -43.21 16.48
N PHE A 43 -3.58 -43.82 16.17
CA PHE A 43 -2.55 -43.21 15.32
C PHE A 43 -3.06 -43.00 13.90
N TYR A 44 -3.71 -44.01 13.32
CA TYR A 44 -4.32 -43.92 11.99
C TYR A 44 -5.43 -42.87 11.91
N ALA A 45 -6.22 -42.74 12.98
CA ALA A 45 -7.25 -41.72 13.09
C ALA A 45 -6.68 -40.30 13.03
N LEU A 46 -5.66 -40.03 13.86
CA LEU A 46 -5.02 -38.72 13.94
C LEU A 46 -4.31 -38.38 12.63
N LEU A 47 -3.64 -39.34 12.01
CA LEU A 47 -2.98 -39.14 10.71
C LEU A 47 -4.00 -38.81 9.62
N THR A 48 -5.13 -39.52 9.58
CA THR A 48 -6.21 -39.28 8.61
C THR A 48 -6.82 -37.89 8.80
N ILE A 49 -7.07 -37.48 10.04
CA ILE A 49 -7.58 -36.14 10.36
C ILE A 49 -6.58 -35.06 9.94
N CYS A 50 -5.29 -35.24 10.22
CA CYS A 50 -4.23 -34.31 9.79
C CYS A 50 -4.15 -34.20 8.26
N CYS A 51 -4.19 -35.30 7.53
CA CYS A 51 -4.18 -35.30 6.07
C CYS A 51 -5.41 -34.57 5.47
N ILE A 52 -6.60 -34.76 6.04
CA ILE A 52 -7.83 -34.06 5.63
C ILE A 52 -7.72 -32.55 5.88
N ILE A 53 -7.15 -32.15 7.03
CA ILE A 53 -6.90 -30.73 7.36
C ILE A 53 -5.91 -30.14 6.36
N CYS A 54 -4.78 -30.80 6.10
CA CYS A 54 -3.78 -30.33 5.15
C CYS A 54 -4.33 -30.22 3.71
N LEU A 55 -5.22 -31.13 3.28
CA LEU A 55 -5.91 -31.05 1.99
C LEU A 55 -6.83 -29.81 1.92
N LYS A 56 -7.62 -29.56 2.97
CA LYS A 56 -8.56 -28.41 3.03
C LYS A 56 -7.86 -27.06 2.94
N PHE A 57 -6.60 -26.99 3.35
CA PHE A 57 -5.78 -25.78 3.29
C PHE A 57 -4.77 -25.76 2.13
N GLY A 58 -4.85 -26.72 1.20
CA GLY A 58 -4.03 -26.75 -0.02
C GLY A 58 -2.56 -27.11 0.19
N ILE A 59 -2.22 -27.71 1.34
CA ILE A 59 -0.84 -28.05 1.75
C ILE A 59 -0.41 -29.39 1.14
N LEU A 60 -1.33 -30.34 0.98
CA LEU A 60 -1.12 -31.59 0.25
C LEU A 60 -1.98 -31.63 -1.01
N SER A 61 -1.46 -32.22 -2.10
CA SER A 61 -2.26 -32.53 -3.29
C SER A 61 -3.15 -33.75 -3.07
N ARG A 62 -4.25 -33.87 -3.83
CA ARG A 62 -5.20 -34.99 -3.74
C ARG A 62 -4.52 -36.35 -3.95
N THR A 63 -3.56 -36.41 -4.87
CA THR A 63 -2.77 -37.60 -5.20
C THR A 63 -1.84 -38.00 -4.07
N GLN A 64 -1.20 -37.03 -3.40
CA GLN A 64 -0.35 -37.29 -2.23
C GLN A 64 -1.17 -37.78 -1.03
N MET A 65 -2.37 -37.23 -0.79
CA MET A 65 -3.25 -37.71 0.28
C MET A 65 -3.69 -39.17 0.06
N LEU A 66 -4.11 -39.50 -1.17
CA LEU A 66 -4.49 -40.87 -1.54
C LEU A 66 -3.31 -41.83 -1.43
N TRP A 67 -2.11 -41.43 -1.85
CA TRP A 67 -0.91 -42.24 -1.69
C TRP A 67 -0.61 -42.50 -0.21
N THR A 68 -0.65 -41.48 0.66
CA THR A 68 -0.40 -41.62 2.10
C THR A 68 -1.43 -42.50 2.80
N LEU A 69 -2.72 -42.34 2.49
CA LEU A 69 -3.81 -43.12 3.10
C LEU A 69 -3.86 -44.57 2.61
N VAL A 70 -3.41 -44.86 1.39
CA VAL A 70 -3.44 -46.22 0.81
C VAL A 70 -2.16 -47.01 1.09
N THR A 71 -0.98 -46.37 1.08
CA THR A 71 0.30 -47.06 1.27
C THR A 71 0.61 -47.36 2.74
N MET A 72 0.19 -46.50 3.67
CA MET A 72 0.47 -46.71 5.11
C MET A 72 -0.16 -47.97 5.71
N PRO A 73 -1.45 -48.29 5.48
CA PRO A 73 -2.04 -49.53 6.00
C PRO A 73 -1.35 -50.78 5.44
N SER A 74 -0.87 -50.74 4.19
CA SER A 74 -0.16 -51.87 3.57
C SER A 74 1.22 -52.12 4.22
N ARG A 75 1.90 -51.07 4.69
CA ARG A 75 3.21 -51.18 5.36
C ARG A 75 3.13 -51.45 6.87
N ALA A 76 2.03 -51.10 7.54
CA ALA A 76 1.83 -51.41 8.96
C ALA A 76 1.22 -52.78 9.25
N SER A 77 0.97 -53.59 8.22
CA SER A 77 0.79 -55.03 8.43
C SER A 77 2.08 -55.73 8.92
N MET A 78 3.23 -55.03 8.90
CA MET A 78 4.45 -55.49 9.56
C MET A 78 4.32 -55.29 11.08
N SER A 79 4.51 -56.37 11.84
CA SER A 79 4.37 -56.39 13.30
C SER A 79 5.06 -55.18 13.95
N THR A 80 4.25 -54.32 14.58
CA THR A 80 4.63 -53.03 15.19
C THR A 80 5.50 -53.14 16.45
N THR A 81 6.20 -54.25 16.64
CA THR A 81 7.08 -54.47 17.79
C THR A 81 8.54 -54.12 17.56
N ASN A 82 9.02 -53.87 16.33
CA ASN A 82 10.43 -53.59 16.06
C ASN A 82 10.67 -52.58 14.92
N LEU A 83 10.12 -51.37 15.00
CA LEU A 83 10.56 -50.26 14.12
C LEU A 83 11.70 -49.48 14.78
N THR A 84 12.82 -49.35 14.09
CA THR A 84 13.99 -48.60 14.59
C THR A 84 13.80 -47.08 14.47
N LYS A 85 14.52 -46.29 15.28
CA LYS A 85 14.48 -44.80 15.24
C LYS A 85 14.69 -44.23 13.82
N LEU A 86 15.48 -44.92 12.99
CA LEU A 86 15.81 -44.50 11.63
C LEU A 86 14.61 -44.68 10.68
N GLU A 87 13.90 -45.80 10.77
CA GLU A 87 12.76 -46.12 9.91
C GLU A 87 11.57 -45.18 10.15
N ILE A 88 11.36 -44.78 11.41
CA ILE A 88 10.31 -43.82 11.79
C ILE A 88 10.63 -42.41 11.30
N SER A 89 11.91 -42.02 11.35
CA SER A 89 12.37 -40.75 10.82
C SER A 89 12.21 -40.68 9.30
N GLN A 90 12.51 -41.76 8.58
CA GLN A 90 12.27 -41.86 7.13
C GLN A 90 10.78 -41.83 6.78
N LEU A 91 9.96 -42.58 7.51
CA LEU A 91 8.51 -42.61 7.28
C LEU A 91 7.85 -41.24 7.46
N LEU A 92 8.30 -40.45 8.45
CA LEU A 92 7.82 -39.09 8.69
C LEU A 92 8.42 -38.07 7.70
N SER A 93 9.65 -38.29 7.24
CA SER A 93 10.32 -37.47 6.22
C SER A 93 9.63 -37.57 4.86
N ASP A 94 9.15 -38.76 4.49
CA ASP A 94 8.44 -38.98 3.22
C ASP A 94 7.05 -38.32 3.20
N VAL A 95 6.42 -38.14 4.37
CA VAL A 95 5.07 -37.53 4.50
C VAL A 95 5.14 -36.02 4.75
N PHE A 96 6.14 -35.54 5.49
CA PHE A 96 6.34 -34.12 5.83
C PHE A 96 7.80 -33.71 5.61
N PRO A 97 8.20 -33.32 4.38
CA PRO A 97 9.60 -33.10 4.01
C PRO A 97 10.30 -31.93 4.73
N PHE A 98 9.59 -31.15 5.56
CA PHE A 98 10.13 -29.99 6.29
C PHE A 98 10.32 -30.22 7.80
N LEU A 99 9.91 -31.37 8.34
CA LEU A 99 9.97 -31.68 9.78
C LEU A 99 11.23 -32.43 10.31
N PRO A 100 12.11 -33.07 9.49
CA PRO A 100 13.17 -33.92 10.03
C PRO A 100 14.24 -33.21 10.87
N SER A 101 14.68 -32.00 10.49
CA SER A 101 15.81 -31.32 11.14
C SER A 101 15.50 -30.89 12.58
N PHE A 102 14.23 -30.56 12.86
CA PHE A 102 13.79 -30.11 14.18
C PHE A 102 13.62 -31.29 15.14
N ILE A 103 13.00 -32.38 14.66
CA ILE A 103 12.72 -33.55 15.50
C ILE A 103 14.00 -34.34 15.79
N SER A 104 14.89 -34.49 14.81
CA SER A 104 16.17 -35.19 14.99
C SER A 104 17.10 -34.46 15.96
N GLY A 105 17.19 -33.12 15.88
CA GLY A 105 18.04 -32.34 16.80
C GLY A 105 17.50 -32.33 18.23
N PHE A 106 16.18 -32.28 18.39
CA PHE A 106 15.53 -32.21 19.70
C PHE A 106 15.52 -33.56 20.45
N LEU A 107 15.35 -34.68 19.74
CA LEU A 107 15.40 -36.02 20.34
C LEU A 107 16.80 -36.42 20.82
N VAL A 108 17.86 -35.87 20.22
CA VAL A 108 19.25 -36.06 20.66
C VAL A 108 19.55 -35.21 21.91
N LEU A 109 19.03 -33.97 21.97
CA LEU A 109 19.20 -33.07 23.11
C LEU A 109 18.51 -33.55 24.40
N CYS A 110 17.41 -34.30 24.30
CA CYS A 110 16.64 -34.72 25.47
C CYS A 110 16.98 -36.12 26.00
N GLY A 111 17.94 -36.85 25.41
CA GLY A 111 18.44 -38.12 25.96
C GLY A 111 17.38 -39.22 26.17
N ILE A 112 16.28 -39.22 25.39
CA ILE A 112 15.16 -40.13 25.61
C ILE A 112 15.41 -41.47 24.91
N ALA A 113 15.67 -42.51 25.72
CA ALA A 113 15.95 -43.87 25.26
C ALA A 113 14.70 -44.73 25.01
N ASP A 114 13.50 -44.30 25.45
CA ASP A 114 12.32 -45.18 25.48
C ASP A 114 11.13 -44.65 24.65
N PHE A 115 10.61 -45.50 23.75
CA PHE A 115 9.65 -45.16 22.70
C PHE A 115 8.28 -44.70 23.26
N LYS A 116 7.90 -45.21 24.42
CA LYS A 116 6.62 -44.92 25.08
C LYS A 116 6.52 -43.45 25.55
N ASN A 117 7.61 -42.89 26.07
CA ASN A 117 7.64 -41.53 26.59
C ASN A 117 7.81 -40.48 25.47
N ALA A 118 8.54 -40.82 24.41
CA ALA A 118 8.69 -39.96 23.24
C ALA A 118 7.36 -39.77 22.50
N ALA A 119 6.55 -40.81 22.34
CA ALA A 119 5.26 -40.71 21.65
C ALA A 119 4.24 -39.84 22.41
N VAL A 120 4.16 -39.97 23.73
CA VAL A 120 3.26 -39.14 24.56
C VAL A 120 3.72 -37.69 24.58
N TYR A 121 5.03 -37.43 24.63
CA TYR A 121 5.57 -36.07 24.59
C TYR A 121 5.37 -35.43 23.21
N VAL A 122 5.64 -36.15 22.11
CA VAL A 122 5.39 -35.66 20.75
C VAL A 122 3.90 -35.39 20.53
N VAL A 123 3.00 -36.27 20.95
CA VAL A 123 1.54 -36.04 20.82
C VAL A 123 1.10 -34.83 21.67
N SER A 124 1.63 -34.66 22.88
CA SER A 124 1.33 -33.50 23.73
C SER A 124 1.86 -32.20 23.14
N THR A 125 3.14 -32.14 22.76
CA THR A 125 3.78 -30.93 22.22
C THR A 125 3.21 -30.57 20.84
N VAL A 126 2.99 -31.55 19.96
CA VAL A 126 2.37 -31.33 18.65
C VAL A 126 0.93 -30.89 18.80
N SER A 127 0.13 -31.49 19.70
CA SER A 127 -1.24 -31.03 19.96
C SER A 127 -1.28 -29.62 20.53
N THR A 128 -0.34 -29.27 21.41
CA THR A 128 -0.25 -27.93 22.01
C THR A 128 0.19 -26.89 20.98
N HIS A 129 1.13 -27.22 20.10
CA HIS A 129 1.59 -26.33 19.02
C HIS A 129 0.55 -26.20 17.91
N ILE A 130 -0.18 -27.27 17.57
CA ILE A 130 -1.32 -27.20 16.65
C ILE A 130 -2.44 -26.36 17.25
N ALA A 131 -2.75 -26.49 18.55
CA ALA A 131 -3.73 -25.65 19.22
C ALA A 131 -3.31 -24.18 19.26
N LEU A 132 -2.03 -23.88 19.52
CA LEU A 132 -1.48 -22.52 19.49
C LEU A 132 -1.53 -21.93 18.07
N PHE A 133 -1.17 -22.72 17.06
CA PHE A 133 -1.18 -22.33 15.65
C PHE A 133 -2.61 -22.12 15.11
N LEU A 134 -3.56 -23.00 15.46
CA LEU A 134 -4.97 -22.81 15.15
C LEU A 134 -5.57 -21.61 15.87
N SER A 135 -5.16 -21.33 17.12
CA SER A 135 -5.59 -20.14 17.86
C SER A 135 -5.05 -18.86 17.22
N LEU A 136 -3.78 -18.84 16.80
CA LEU A 136 -3.18 -17.73 16.04
C LEU A 136 -3.83 -17.53 14.67
N LEU A 137 -4.16 -18.60 13.95
CA LEU A 137 -4.85 -18.53 12.66
C LEU A 137 -6.30 -18.05 12.80
N ILE A 138 -7.01 -18.48 13.86
CA ILE A 138 -8.34 -17.97 14.19
C ILE A 138 -8.25 -16.48 14.50
N VAL A 139 -7.25 -16.01 15.26
CA VAL A 139 -7.01 -14.58 15.52
C VAL A 139 -6.66 -13.81 14.26
N CYS A 140 -5.84 -14.35 13.36
CA CYS A 140 -5.51 -13.72 12.08
C CYS A 140 -6.74 -13.62 11.15
N LYS A 141 -7.58 -14.66 11.08
CA LYS A 141 -8.85 -14.60 10.33
C LYS A 141 -9.90 -13.74 11.01
N PHE A 142 -9.98 -13.71 12.34
CA PHE A 142 -10.87 -12.80 13.07
C PHE A 142 -10.44 -11.36 12.85
N SER A 143 -9.14 -11.06 12.85
CA SER A 143 -8.57 -9.74 12.53
C SER A 143 -8.87 -9.33 11.08
N GLN A 144 -8.69 -10.24 10.11
CA GLN A 144 -9.05 -10.01 8.71
C GLN A 144 -10.57 -9.84 8.49
N SER A 145 -11.40 -10.56 9.24
CA SER A 145 -12.87 -10.45 9.17
C SER A 145 -13.42 -9.24 9.94
N TYR A 146 -12.73 -8.80 11.00
CA TYR A 146 -13.03 -7.58 11.78
C TYR A 146 -12.81 -6.32 10.93
N SER A 147 -11.76 -6.33 10.10
CA SER A 147 -11.52 -5.30 9.09
C SER A 147 -12.64 -5.24 8.03
N LYS A 148 -13.24 -6.38 7.66
CA LYS A 148 -14.27 -6.47 6.61
C LYS A 148 -15.74 -6.41 7.08
N SER A 149 -16.06 -6.37 8.38
CA SER A 149 -17.47 -6.42 8.83
C SER A 149 -17.80 -5.71 10.15
N LYS A 150 -17.24 -4.51 10.36
CA LYS A 150 -17.60 -3.62 11.49
C LYS A 150 -19.10 -3.28 11.55
N LYS A 151 -19.80 -3.22 10.40
CA LYS A 151 -21.26 -2.99 10.31
C LYS A 151 -22.11 -4.23 10.64
N LEU A 152 -21.63 -5.45 10.36
CA LEU A 152 -22.36 -6.69 10.65
C LEU A 152 -22.28 -7.05 12.15
N PHE A 153 -21.13 -6.78 12.77
CA PHE A 153 -20.89 -7.07 14.19
C PHE A 153 -21.74 -6.19 15.12
N ASN A 154 -21.96 -4.92 14.77
CA ASN A 154 -22.86 -4.04 15.54
C ASN A 154 -24.34 -4.43 15.41
N LYS A 155 -24.73 -5.11 14.32
CA LYS A 155 -26.11 -5.62 14.13
C LYS A 155 -26.33 -6.97 14.85
N MET A 156 -25.30 -7.80 14.98
CA MET A 156 -25.35 -9.06 15.76
C MET A 156 -25.17 -8.88 17.27
N ARG A 157 -24.71 -7.71 17.75
CA ARG A 157 -24.52 -7.42 19.18
C ARG A 157 -25.79 -7.54 20.04
N ARG A 158 -26.98 -7.60 19.43
CA ARG A 158 -28.26 -7.76 20.16
C ARG A 158 -28.79 -9.18 20.27
N LYS A 159 -28.22 -10.17 19.57
CA LYS A 159 -28.68 -11.58 19.67
C LYS A 159 -27.57 -12.54 19.29
N THR A 160 -26.76 -12.97 20.26
CA THR A 160 -26.17 -14.32 20.44
C THR A 160 -24.94 -14.24 21.36
N SER A 161 -24.89 -15.06 22.41
CA SER A 161 -23.75 -15.16 23.30
C SER A 161 -22.56 -15.82 22.59
N VAL A 162 -21.35 -15.29 22.79
CA VAL A 162 -20.08 -15.78 22.22
C VAL A 162 -19.56 -17.02 22.99
N MET A 163 -20.44 -17.75 23.67
CA MET A 163 -20.10 -18.89 24.53
C MET A 163 -19.89 -20.27 23.84
N PRO A 164 -20.35 -20.59 22.60
CA PRO A 164 -20.25 -21.98 22.13
C PRO A 164 -18.81 -22.45 21.81
N TYR A 165 -17.94 -21.58 21.31
CA TYR A 165 -16.60 -22.00 20.84
C TYR A 165 -15.61 -22.23 21.98
N PHE A 166 -15.71 -21.45 23.07
CA PHE A 166 -14.90 -21.66 24.26
C PHE A 166 -15.30 -22.94 25.01
N SER A 167 -16.61 -23.23 25.06
CA SER A 167 -17.12 -24.48 25.66
C SER A 167 -16.63 -25.72 24.90
N VAL A 168 -16.59 -25.69 23.56
CA VAL A 168 -16.11 -26.82 22.75
C VAL A 168 -14.62 -27.07 22.98
N VAL A 169 -13.78 -26.04 23.07
CA VAL A 169 -12.34 -26.19 23.33
C VAL A 169 -12.07 -26.68 24.75
N ILE A 170 -12.79 -26.16 25.76
CA ILE A 170 -12.66 -26.63 27.15
C ILE A 170 -13.14 -28.07 27.29
N ILE A 171 -14.24 -28.45 26.62
CA ILE A 171 -14.72 -29.84 26.60
C ILE A 171 -13.70 -30.75 25.89
N PHE A 172 -13.11 -30.32 24.78
CA PHE A 172 -12.11 -31.10 24.05
C PHE A 172 -10.83 -31.33 24.86
N VAL A 173 -10.35 -30.31 25.57
CA VAL A 173 -9.20 -30.40 26.49
C VAL A 173 -9.54 -31.24 27.71
N ALA A 174 -10.74 -31.09 28.29
CA ALA A 174 -11.19 -31.90 29.43
C ALA A 174 -11.38 -33.39 29.05
N VAL A 175 -11.79 -33.67 27.81
CA VAL A 175 -11.89 -35.02 27.26
C VAL A 175 -10.49 -35.61 27.05
N LEU A 176 -9.55 -34.86 26.45
CA LEU A 176 -8.14 -35.26 26.31
C LEU A 176 -7.47 -35.56 27.66
N LEU A 177 -7.71 -34.72 28.68
CA LEU A 177 -7.18 -34.92 30.03
C LEU A 177 -7.81 -36.12 30.76
N ARG A 178 -9.05 -36.51 30.40
CA ARG A 178 -9.67 -37.74 30.92
C ARG A 178 -9.13 -39.03 30.28
N PHE A 179 -8.45 -38.94 29.13
CA PHE A 179 -7.88 -40.09 28.43
C PHE A 179 -6.41 -40.38 28.82
N VAL A 180 -5.82 -39.57 29.71
CA VAL A 180 -4.50 -39.86 30.30
C VAL A 180 -4.71 -40.76 31.51
N ASP A 181 -4.29 -42.00 31.40
CA ASP A 181 -4.35 -43.00 32.46
C ASP A 181 -3.51 -42.55 33.67
N LYS A 182 -4.13 -42.39 34.85
CA LYS A 182 -3.49 -41.88 36.07
C LYS A 182 -2.31 -42.73 36.55
N SER A 183 -2.19 -43.97 36.06
CA SER A 183 -1.11 -44.89 36.38
C SER A 183 0.26 -44.50 35.80
N TYR A 184 0.33 -43.50 34.91
CA TYR A 184 1.56 -43.06 34.22
C TYR A 184 2.08 -41.67 34.64
N LEU A 185 1.56 -41.09 35.73
CA LEU A 185 1.98 -39.78 36.24
C LEU A 185 3.18 -39.92 37.20
N THR A 186 4.40 -39.75 36.71
CA THR A 186 5.59 -39.60 37.58
C THR A 186 5.68 -38.19 38.16
N GLU A 187 6.33 -38.04 39.31
CA GLU A 187 6.49 -36.76 40.03
C GLU A 187 7.18 -35.68 39.17
N GLU A 188 8.06 -36.11 38.27
CA GLU A 188 8.74 -35.26 37.28
C GLU A 188 7.78 -34.70 36.21
N PHE A 189 6.76 -35.47 35.80
CA PHE A 189 5.70 -35.03 34.89
C PHE A 189 4.82 -33.96 35.55
N MET A 190 4.50 -34.09 36.83
CA MET A 190 3.75 -33.07 37.58
C MET A 190 4.53 -31.75 37.69
N ASN A 191 5.85 -31.79 37.87
CA ASN A 191 6.67 -30.58 37.90
C ASN A 191 6.77 -29.87 36.54
N ILE A 192 6.96 -30.61 35.43
CA ILE A 192 6.99 -30.03 34.08
C ILE A 192 5.61 -29.47 33.71
N THR A 193 4.54 -30.18 34.05
CA THR A 193 3.16 -29.73 33.81
C THR A 193 2.83 -28.51 34.66
N ASN A 194 3.31 -28.42 35.91
CA ASN A 194 3.13 -27.24 36.74
C ASN A 194 3.90 -26.03 36.21
N ILE A 195 5.12 -26.20 35.70
CA ILE A 195 5.90 -25.11 35.07
C ILE A 195 5.22 -24.64 33.77
N ALA A 196 4.80 -25.56 32.90
CA ALA A 196 4.10 -25.24 31.66
C ALA A 196 2.71 -24.63 31.92
N SER A 197 1.99 -25.09 32.95
CA SER A 197 0.72 -24.54 33.39
C SER A 197 0.89 -23.17 34.04
N PHE A 198 1.97 -22.94 34.78
CA PHE A 198 2.29 -21.63 35.35
C PHE A 198 2.65 -20.62 34.25
N SER A 199 3.42 -21.03 33.24
CA SER A 199 3.71 -20.23 32.03
C SER A 199 2.45 -19.96 31.20
N PHE A 200 1.55 -20.94 31.06
CA PHE A 200 0.27 -20.78 30.37
C PHE A 200 -0.68 -19.85 31.13
N VAL A 201 -0.79 -19.98 32.45
CA VAL A 201 -1.60 -19.11 33.30
C VAL A 201 -1.04 -17.69 33.34
N THR A 202 0.28 -17.49 33.39
CA THR A 202 0.90 -16.15 33.29
C THR A 202 0.71 -15.53 31.92
N MET A 203 0.79 -16.31 30.83
CA MET A 203 0.44 -15.85 29.48
C MET A 203 -1.04 -15.47 29.37
N CYS A 204 -1.95 -16.30 29.88
CA CYS A 204 -3.39 -16.01 29.90
C CYS A 204 -3.72 -14.81 30.81
N PHE A 205 -3.00 -14.59 31.90
CA PHE A 205 -3.17 -13.44 32.78
C PHE A 205 -2.63 -12.15 32.15
N ALA A 206 -1.47 -12.20 31.48
CA ALA A 206 -0.94 -11.10 30.68
C ALA A 206 -1.89 -10.76 29.50
N TYR A 207 -2.47 -11.78 28.88
CA TYR A 207 -3.47 -11.65 27.83
C TYR A 207 -4.80 -11.10 28.34
N PHE A 208 -5.27 -11.49 29.52
CA PHE A 208 -6.44 -10.92 30.18
C PHE A 208 -6.23 -9.45 30.51
N GLN A 209 -5.03 -9.05 30.95
CA GLN A 209 -4.69 -7.64 31.17
C GLN A 209 -4.60 -6.83 29.87
N LEU A 210 -4.16 -7.45 28.78
CA LEU A 210 -4.13 -6.83 27.45
C LEU A 210 -5.56 -6.65 26.90
N LEU A 211 -6.41 -7.66 27.01
CA LEU A 211 -7.83 -7.59 26.65
C LEU A 211 -8.60 -6.60 27.53
N LYS A 212 -8.33 -6.56 28.84
CA LYS A 212 -8.95 -5.59 29.75
C LYS A 212 -8.57 -4.15 29.38
N ARG A 213 -7.33 -3.89 28.95
CA ARG A 213 -6.89 -2.58 28.42
C ARG A 213 -7.53 -2.21 27.08
N ILE A 214 -7.85 -3.19 26.23
CA ILE A 214 -8.49 -2.98 24.93
C ILE A 214 -10.01 -2.79 25.07
N ILE A 215 -10.64 -3.46 26.04
CA ILE A 215 -12.09 -3.43 26.26
C ILE A 215 -12.50 -2.31 27.23
N TYR A 216 -11.67 -1.97 28.23
CA TYR A 216 -11.91 -0.91 29.22
C TYR A 216 -10.64 -0.06 29.45
N PRO A 217 -10.45 1.06 28.73
CA PRO A 217 -9.35 1.98 29.04
C PRO A 217 -9.61 2.61 30.42
N PRO A 218 -8.61 2.68 31.33
CA PRO A 218 -8.85 3.15 32.70
C PRO A 218 -9.18 4.64 32.72
N THR A 219 -10.36 4.96 33.22
CA THR A 219 -10.68 6.26 33.82
C THR A 219 -9.82 6.44 35.07
N GLY A 220 -9.23 7.63 35.20
CA GLY A 220 -8.12 7.91 36.10
C GLY A 220 -8.38 7.60 37.58
N TYR A 221 -7.33 7.17 38.27
CA TYR A 221 -7.19 7.37 39.70
C TYR A 221 -5.72 7.69 40.02
N ARG A 222 -5.55 8.84 40.69
CA ARG A 222 -4.34 9.29 41.36
C ARG A 222 -4.01 8.32 42.50
N HIS A 223 -2.72 8.06 42.74
CA HIS A 223 -2.17 8.20 44.09
C HIS A 223 -0.67 8.47 44.09
N SER A 224 -0.30 9.19 45.15
CA SER A 224 0.97 9.80 45.52
C SER A 224 2.12 8.81 45.73
N MET A 225 3.32 9.23 45.38
CA MET A 225 4.44 9.15 46.31
C MET A 225 5.51 10.17 45.93
N ASP A 226 5.80 11.03 46.90
CA ASP A 226 6.98 11.87 46.98
C ASP A 226 8.25 11.03 46.81
N SER A 227 9.18 11.49 45.97
CA SER A 227 10.57 11.73 46.37
C SER A 227 11.45 12.12 45.17
N CYS A 228 12.30 13.09 45.47
CA CYS A 228 13.57 13.41 44.82
C CYS A 228 13.62 14.41 43.63
N SER A 229 14.09 15.59 44.03
CA SER A 229 15.12 16.41 43.38
C SER A 229 14.69 17.48 42.38
N THR A 230 14.58 18.68 42.94
CA THR A 230 14.78 19.98 42.31
C THR A 230 16.06 20.02 41.48
N TYR A 231 15.92 20.27 40.18
CA TYR A 231 16.94 20.99 39.40
C TYR A 231 16.25 21.99 38.48
N SER A 232 16.50 23.26 38.76
CA SER A 232 16.04 24.41 38.01
C SER A 232 16.70 24.46 36.62
N LYS A 233 15.93 24.84 35.60
CA LYS A 233 16.44 25.63 34.47
C LYS A 233 15.29 26.39 33.79
N SER A 234 15.47 27.71 33.83
CA SER A 234 14.69 28.82 33.27
C SER A 234 13.92 28.55 31.97
N VAL A 235 12.61 28.74 32.04
CA VAL A 235 11.73 28.91 30.87
C VAL A 235 11.66 30.40 30.54
N GLN A 236 12.07 30.77 29.32
CA GLN A 236 11.73 32.06 28.72
C GLN A 236 10.22 32.11 28.51
N THR A 237 9.58 33.11 29.11
CA THR A 237 8.17 33.43 28.96
C THR A 237 7.88 33.86 27.52
N ILE A 238 7.18 33.01 26.77
CA ILE A 238 6.53 33.38 25.52
C ILE A 238 5.32 34.24 25.91
N SER A 239 5.27 35.47 25.38
CA SER A 239 4.21 36.45 25.61
C SER A 239 2.84 35.89 25.21
N GLU A 240 1.80 36.15 26.01
CA GLU A 240 0.39 35.79 25.75
C GLU A 240 -0.09 36.25 24.37
N TYR A 241 0.54 37.28 23.81
CA TYR A 241 0.25 37.82 22.48
C TYR A 241 0.57 36.83 21.35
N GLU A 242 1.61 36.00 21.51
CA GLU A 242 2.01 34.97 20.54
C GLU A 242 1.01 33.81 20.51
N ILE A 243 0.42 33.50 21.67
CA ILE A 243 -0.59 32.44 21.84
C ILE A 243 -1.91 32.89 21.21
N ILE A 244 -2.34 34.14 21.44
CA ILE A 244 -3.55 34.70 20.84
C ILE A 244 -3.44 34.72 19.32
N ARG A 245 -2.29 35.12 18.77
CA ARG A 245 -2.06 35.15 17.31
C ARG A 245 -2.02 33.74 16.68
N GLN A 246 -1.56 32.74 17.41
CA GLN A 246 -1.63 31.33 16.98
C GLN A 246 -3.05 30.78 17.02
N ILE A 247 -3.88 31.20 17.99
CA ILE A 247 -5.28 30.82 18.09
C ILE A 247 -6.09 31.50 16.96
N GLU A 248 -5.87 32.79 16.71
CA GLU A 248 -6.52 33.52 15.61
C GLU A 248 -6.15 32.95 14.24
N ARG A 249 -4.88 32.61 13.99
CA ARG A 249 -4.47 31.95 12.73
C ARG A 249 -5.08 30.56 12.57
N LYS A 250 -5.24 29.81 13.66
CA LYS A 250 -5.94 28.52 13.64
C LYS A 250 -7.43 28.68 13.37
N ASN A 251 -8.06 29.68 13.97
CA ASN A 251 -9.47 29.96 13.77
C ASN A 251 -9.72 30.46 12.34
N ALA A 252 -8.85 31.31 11.78
CA ALA A 252 -8.94 31.74 10.38
C ALA A 252 -8.71 30.60 9.37
N ALA A 253 -7.80 29.67 9.66
CA ALA A 253 -7.60 28.48 8.82
C ALA A 253 -8.75 27.47 8.92
N VAL A 254 -9.42 27.41 10.08
CA VAL A 254 -10.61 26.58 10.32
C VAL A 254 -11.85 27.23 9.71
N GLU A 255 -12.00 28.55 9.77
CA GLU A 255 -13.05 29.32 9.08
C GLU A 255 -12.89 29.23 7.56
N ALA A 256 -11.66 29.35 7.02
CA ALA A 256 -11.41 29.13 5.59
C ALA A 256 -11.69 27.69 5.13
N TYR A 257 -11.59 26.71 6.04
CA TYR A 257 -11.93 25.31 5.76
C TYR A 257 -13.44 25.03 5.93
N LEU A 258 -14.11 25.75 6.83
CA LEU A 258 -15.56 25.66 7.07
C LEU A 258 -16.39 26.45 6.04
N ASP A 259 -15.85 27.53 5.46
CA ASP A 259 -16.46 28.27 4.34
C ASP A 259 -16.57 27.42 3.06
N CYS A 260 -15.79 26.35 2.94
CA CYS A 260 -15.91 25.37 1.85
C CYS A 260 -17.08 24.38 2.03
N SER A 261 -17.78 24.42 3.17
CA SER A 261 -18.90 23.54 3.51
C SER A 261 -20.20 24.34 3.65
N THR A 262 -20.61 25.03 2.59
CA THR A 262 -22.01 25.41 2.44
C THR A 262 -22.86 24.13 2.34
N PRO A 263 -23.87 23.91 3.20
CA PRO A 263 -24.74 22.75 3.08
C PRO A 263 -25.39 22.72 1.70
N LEU A 264 -25.28 21.59 0.99
CA LEU A 264 -25.98 21.33 -0.28
C LEU A 264 -27.53 21.42 -0.16
N HIS A 265 -28.03 21.54 1.06
CA HIS A 265 -29.42 21.86 1.36
C HIS A 265 -29.52 23.23 2.03
N SER A 266 -29.37 24.31 1.24
CA SER A 266 -30.35 25.38 1.38
C SER A 266 -31.69 24.77 0.94
N THR A 267 -32.72 24.94 1.75
CA THR A 267 -34.08 24.54 1.40
C THR A 267 -34.43 25.26 0.09
N PHE A 268 -34.46 24.53 -1.02
CA PHE A 268 -34.71 25.10 -2.34
C PHE A 268 -36.05 25.85 -2.33
N VAL A 269 -36.00 27.17 -2.40
CA VAL A 269 -37.18 27.99 -2.67
C VAL A 269 -37.38 27.92 -4.17
N LEU A 270 -38.37 27.15 -4.62
CA LEU A 270 -38.77 27.07 -6.03
C LEU A 270 -39.10 28.48 -6.53
N THR A 271 -38.21 29.05 -7.33
CA THR A 271 -38.43 30.38 -7.93
C THR A 271 -39.25 30.31 -9.22
N LYS A 272 -39.34 29.13 -9.86
CA LYS A 272 -40.15 28.86 -11.08
C LYS A 272 -40.70 27.42 -11.08
N PRO A 273 -41.86 27.16 -11.70
CA PRO A 273 -42.36 25.80 -11.90
C PRO A 273 -41.47 25.01 -12.86
N VAL A 274 -41.17 23.75 -12.51
CA VAL A 274 -40.36 22.82 -13.32
C VAL A 274 -41.17 22.39 -14.55
N ARG A 275 -40.63 22.55 -15.76
CA ARG A 275 -41.26 22.12 -17.02
C ARG A 275 -41.43 20.60 -17.10
N SER A 276 -42.31 20.12 -17.99
CA SER A 276 -42.50 18.67 -18.19
C SER A 276 -41.25 18.02 -18.79
N VAL A 277 -41.09 16.70 -18.62
CA VAL A 277 -39.92 15.99 -19.16
C VAL A 277 -39.92 16.04 -20.68
N GLU A 278 -41.10 16.02 -21.29
CA GLU A 278 -41.34 16.13 -22.73
C GLU A 278 -40.85 17.48 -23.26
N ASP A 279 -41.28 18.59 -22.65
CA ASP A 279 -40.83 19.95 -23.03
C ASP A 279 -39.32 20.11 -22.88
N LEU A 280 -38.77 19.56 -21.80
CA LEU A 280 -37.33 19.60 -21.54
C LEU A 280 -36.54 18.77 -22.56
N CYS A 281 -37.08 17.64 -23.04
CA CYS A 281 -36.48 16.86 -24.10
C CYS A 281 -36.48 17.59 -25.45
N GLU A 282 -37.52 18.39 -25.74
CA GLU A 282 -37.54 19.24 -26.93
C GLU A 282 -36.45 20.31 -26.87
N LEU A 283 -36.27 20.94 -25.71
CA LEU A 283 -35.21 21.93 -25.49
C LEU A 283 -33.79 21.33 -25.61
N LEU A 284 -33.60 20.04 -25.31
CA LEU A 284 -32.31 19.37 -25.53
C LEU A 284 -31.88 19.32 -27.00
N ASN A 285 -32.84 19.41 -27.94
CA ASN A 285 -32.52 19.48 -29.36
C ASN A 285 -31.90 20.85 -29.75
N HIS A 286 -32.02 21.85 -28.87
CA HIS A 286 -31.49 23.20 -29.06
C HIS A 286 -30.46 23.52 -27.97
N LYS A 287 -29.17 23.24 -28.23
CA LYS A 287 -28.08 23.40 -27.25
C LYS A 287 -28.07 24.76 -26.54
N ASP A 288 -28.28 25.85 -27.27
CA ASP A 288 -28.28 27.22 -26.73
C ASP A 288 -29.41 27.46 -25.70
N GLN A 289 -30.45 26.63 -25.70
CA GLN A 289 -31.57 26.73 -24.77
C GLN A 289 -31.37 25.88 -23.52
N VAL A 290 -30.41 24.95 -23.51
CA VAL A 290 -30.12 24.08 -22.35
C VAL A 290 -29.53 24.88 -21.20
N GLU A 291 -28.75 25.92 -21.47
CA GLU A 291 -28.23 26.84 -20.46
C GLU A 291 -29.34 27.55 -19.67
N THR A 292 -30.51 27.76 -20.29
CA THR A 292 -31.67 28.42 -19.67
C THR A 292 -32.46 27.51 -18.72
N MET A 293 -32.18 26.20 -18.70
CA MET A 293 -32.80 25.26 -17.76
C MET A 293 -32.41 25.59 -16.33
N SER A 294 -33.29 25.32 -15.36
CA SER A 294 -32.91 25.37 -13.94
C SER A 294 -32.10 24.12 -13.55
N ASP A 295 -31.38 24.19 -12.42
CA ASP A 295 -30.59 23.05 -11.94
C ASP A 295 -31.48 21.83 -11.64
N GLU A 296 -32.71 22.05 -11.17
CA GLU A 296 -33.71 21.02 -10.90
C GLU A 296 -34.17 20.32 -12.19
N GLU A 297 -34.35 21.07 -13.28
CA GLU A 297 -34.75 20.55 -14.59
C GLU A 297 -33.65 19.66 -15.18
N VAL A 298 -32.40 20.12 -15.13
CA VAL A 298 -31.25 19.31 -15.58
C VAL A 298 -31.10 18.06 -14.69
N LEU A 299 -31.23 18.20 -13.37
CA LEU A 299 -31.19 17.08 -12.44
C LEU A 299 -32.31 16.07 -12.70
N LEU A 300 -33.51 16.53 -13.06
CA LEU A 300 -34.63 15.68 -13.46
C LEU A 300 -34.30 14.90 -14.73
N LEU A 301 -33.72 15.54 -15.75
CA LEU A 301 -33.31 14.88 -16.99
C LEU A 301 -32.23 13.81 -16.75
N LEU A 302 -31.26 14.09 -15.87
CA LEU A 302 -30.26 13.10 -15.43
C LEU A 302 -30.91 11.91 -14.70
N LYS A 303 -31.82 12.17 -13.76
CA LYS A 303 -32.55 11.12 -13.01
C LYS A 303 -33.42 10.25 -13.91
N LYS A 304 -33.96 10.83 -14.99
CA LYS A 304 -34.76 10.12 -16.00
C LYS A 304 -33.92 9.47 -17.10
N GLY A 305 -32.59 9.60 -17.05
CA GLY A 305 -31.67 9.02 -18.05
C GLY A 305 -31.76 9.64 -19.43
N LYS A 306 -32.29 10.88 -19.54
CA LYS A 306 -32.39 11.63 -20.80
C LYS A 306 -31.07 12.32 -21.17
N ILE A 307 -30.24 12.65 -20.18
CA ILE A 307 -28.87 13.15 -20.33
C ILE A 307 -27.93 12.20 -19.59
N GLN A 308 -26.72 12.03 -20.11
CA GLN A 308 -25.66 11.27 -19.42
C GLN A 308 -24.79 12.19 -18.57
N SER A 309 -24.36 11.71 -17.40
CA SER A 309 -23.58 12.53 -16.46
C SER A 309 -22.27 13.06 -17.07
N TYR A 310 -21.60 12.27 -17.92
CA TYR A 310 -20.32 12.67 -18.53
C TYR A 310 -20.46 13.75 -19.61
N SER A 311 -21.67 14.03 -20.09
CA SER A 311 -21.90 15.00 -21.18
C SER A 311 -22.29 16.40 -20.68
N LEU A 312 -22.36 16.62 -19.37
CA LEU A 312 -22.84 17.88 -18.79
C LEU A 312 -21.94 19.08 -19.18
N GLU A 313 -20.62 18.90 -19.21
CA GLU A 313 -19.66 19.94 -19.63
C GLU A 313 -19.79 20.30 -21.11
N SER A 314 -20.49 19.49 -21.92
CA SER A 314 -20.79 19.83 -23.32
C SER A 314 -22.08 20.63 -23.51
N LEU A 315 -22.86 20.79 -22.44
CA LEU A 315 -24.20 21.37 -22.43
C LEU A 315 -24.33 22.59 -21.49
N LEU A 316 -23.44 22.71 -20.52
CA LEU A 316 -23.48 23.70 -19.45
C LEU A 316 -22.07 24.22 -19.17
N GLU A 317 -21.97 25.40 -18.54
CA GLU A 317 -20.73 25.87 -17.93
C GLU A 317 -20.17 24.83 -16.94
N GLU A 318 -18.84 24.68 -16.93
CA GLU A 318 -18.17 23.54 -16.31
C GLU A 318 -18.36 23.48 -14.78
N SER A 319 -18.34 24.62 -14.10
CA SER A 319 -18.56 24.67 -12.64
C SER A 319 -19.99 24.26 -12.28
N ARG A 320 -20.96 24.72 -13.06
CA ARG A 320 -22.36 24.32 -12.95
C ARG A 320 -22.55 22.83 -13.26
N ALA A 321 -21.90 22.30 -14.30
CA ALA A 321 -21.92 20.88 -14.63
C ALA A 321 -21.42 20.01 -13.47
N VAL A 322 -20.29 20.39 -12.85
CA VAL A 322 -19.74 19.72 -11.66
C VAL A 322 -20.73 19.79 -10.49
N TYR A 323 -21.33 20.96 -10.23
CA TYR A 323 -22.30 21.14 -9.16
C TYR A 323 -23.53 20.23 -9.31
N ILE A 324 -24.18 20.23 -10.49
CA ILE A 324 -25.34 19.40 -10.78
C ILE A 324 -24.98 17.91 -10.71
N ARG A 325 -23.81 17.52 -11.23
CA ARG A 325 -23.32 16.14 -11.11
C ARG A 325 -23.18 15.71 -9.65
N ARG A 326 -22.69 16.59 -8.77
CA ARG A 326 -22.56 16.30 -7.34
C ARG A 326 -23.93 16.09 -6.69
N LEU A 327 -24.93 16.92 -7.02
CA LEU A 327 -26.31 16.74 -6.55
C LEU A 327 -26.85 15.36 -6.98
N TRP A 328 -26.73 15.03 -8.26
CA TRP A 328 -27.15 13.75 -8.81
C TRP A 328 -26.42 12.56 -8.17
N PHE A 329 -25.10 12.67 -8.00
CA PHE A 329 -24.27 11.61 -7.41
C PHE A 329 -24.56 11.39 -5.92
N SER A 330 -24.83 12.48 -5.16
CA SER A 330 -25.21 12.40 -3.75
C SER A 330 -26.51 11.62 -3.53
N ASP A 331 -27.49 11.82 -4.43
CA ASP A 331 -28.75 11.06 -4.41
C ASP A 331 -28.53 9.55 -4.64
N LEU A 332 -27.58 9.17 -5.52
CA LEU A 332 -27.21 7.76 -5.76
C LEU A 332 -26.54 7.11 -4.54
N CYS A 333 -25.70 7.86 -3.81
CA CYS A 333 -24.89 7.35 -2.70
C CYS A 333 -25.65 7.19 -1.36
N SER A 334 -26.98 7.01 -1.39
CA SER A 334 -27.85 6.82 -0.21
C SER A 334 -27.92 8.04 0.73
N LYS A 335 -27.93 9.27 0.20
CA LYS A 335 -27.99 10.52 0.98
C LYS A 335 -26.86 10.69 2.00
N ASN A 336 -25.68 10.15 1.71
CA ASN A 336 -24.51 10.44 2.52
C ASN A 336 -23.96 11.81 2.10
N ARG A 337 -23.90 12.76 3.05
CA ARG A 337 -23.23 14.07 2.94
C ARG A 337 -21.71 13.97 2.71
N SER A 338 -21.19 12.81 2.31
CA SER A 338 -19.77 12.56 2.11
C SER A 338 -19.20 13.29 0.89
N VAL A 339 -20.04 13.61 -0.09
CA VAL A 339 -19.64 14.39 -1.28
C VAL A 339 -19.36 15.84 -0.90
N ASP A 340 -20.07 16.37 0.11
CA ASP A 340 -19.95 17.74 0.59
C ASP A 340 -18.51 18.07 1.06
N CYS A 341 -17.78 17.08 1.58
CA CYS A 341 -16.39 17.23 2.01
C CYS A 341 -15.38 17.26 0.86
N ILE A 342 -15.79 16.96 -0.38
CA ILE A 342 -14.95 17.09 -1.56
C ILE A 342 -15.11 18.53 -2.07
N PRO A 343 -14.10 19.39 -1.97
CA PRO A 343 -14.20 20.76 -2.44
C PRO A 343 -14.40 20.80 -3.96
N HIS A 344 -15.14 21.79 -4.41
CA HIS A 344 -15.46 21.96 -5.83
C HIS A 344 -15.56 23.42 -6.28
N GLN A 345 -15.73 24.37 -5.37
CA GLN A 345 -15.83 25.79 -5.71
C GLN A 345 -14.44 26.40 -5.96
N ASN A 346 -14.41 27.54 -6.65
CA ASN A 346 -13.20 28.34 -6.89
C ASN A 346 -12.06 27.57 -7.58
N TYR A 347 -12.42 26.63 -8.46
CA TYR A 347 -11.48 25.85 -9.25
C TYR A 347 -11.83 26.03 -10.73
N ASP A 348 -10.81 26.30 -11.55
CA ASP A 348 -10.98 26.47 -13.00
C ASP A 348 -11.10 25.10 -13.69
N TYR A 349 -12.34 24.66 -13.90
CA TYR A 349 -12.64 23.39 -14.56
C TYR A 349 -12.44 23.42 -16.07
N SER A 350 -12.31 24.60 -16.70
CA SER A 350 -12.08 24.71 -18.15
C SER A 350 -10.76 24.03 -18.57
N LEU A 351 -9.76 24.03 -17.67
CA LEU A 351 -8.47 23.39 -17.88
C LEU A 351 -8.48 21.87 -17.62
N VAL A 352 -9.53 21.36 -16.96
CA VAL A 352 -9.67 19.94 -16.62
C VAL A 352 -10.60 19.22 -17.58
N SER A 353 -11.68 19.88 -17.98
CA SER A 353 -12.69 19.34 -18.90
C SER A 353 -12.04 18.90 -20.21
N ASN A 354 -12.28 17.65 -20.62
CA ASN A 354 -11.73 17.03 -21.83
C ASN A 354 -10.19 16.94 -21.91
N ALA A 355 -9.48 17.23 -20.82
CA ALA A 355 -8.01 17.24 -20.80
C ALA A 355 -7.41 16.37 -19.69
N CYS A 356 -7.92 16.48 -18.45
CA CYS A 356 -7.30 15.87 -17.27
C CYS A 356 -8.21 14.88 -16.53
N CYS A 357 -9.53 15.10 -16.52
CA CYS A 357 -10.47 14.26 -15.76
C CYS A 357 -11.89 14.33 -16.33
N GLU A 358 -12.55 13.18 -16.43
CA GLU A 358 -13.96 13.06 -16.80
C GLU A 358 -14.84 12.83 -15.56
N ASN A 359 -16.16 13.11 -15.68
CA ASN A 359 -17.13 12.95 -14.59
C ASN A 359 -16.72 13.66 -13.29
N THR A 360 -16.15 14.86 -13.42
CA THR A 360 -15.54 15.58 -12.31
C THR A 360 -16.56 15.89 -11.21
N LEU A 361 -16.24 15.50 -9.98
CA LEU A 361 -17.02 15.83 -8.78
C LEU A 361 -16.42 17.00 -8.00
N GLY A 362 -15.20 17.40 -8.29
CA GLY A 362 -14.41 18.34 -7.49
C GLY A 362 -12.94 17.97 -7.56
N TYR A 363 -12.17 18.32 -6.54
CA TYR A 363 -10.75 18.02 -6.45
C TYR A 363 -10.36 17.55 -5.04
N ILE A 364 -9.21 16.91 -4.92
CA ILE A 364 -8.66 16.45 -3.64
C ILE A 364 -7.47 17.33 -3.24
N PRO A 365 -7.57 18.13 -2.17
CA PRO A 365 -6.43 18.88 -1.66
C PRO A 365 -5.36 17.95 -1.09
N VAL A 366 -4.13 18.06 -1.58
CA VAL A 366 -2.96 17.37 -1.03
C VAL A 366 -2.01 18.45 -0.48
N PRO A 367 -1.56 18.37 0.79
CA PRO A 367 -0.65 19.35 1.36
C PRO A 367 0.65 19.45 0.56
N VAL A 368 1.07 20.67 0.24
CA VAL A 368 2.33 20.95 -0.45
C VAL A 368 3.31 21.59 0.53
N GLY A 369 4.44 20.92 0.75
CA GLY A 369 5.60 21.47 1.46
C GLY A 369 6.76 21.73 0.51
N PHE A 370 7.88 22.22 1.03
CA PHE A 370 9.12 22.32 0.26
C PHE A 370 10.33 21.81 1.06
N ALA A 371 11.33 21.29 0.36
CA ALA A 371 12.64 20.93 0.91
C ALA A 371 13.75 21.68 0.17
N GLY A 372 14.71 22.24 0.90
CA GLY A 372 15.82 23.00 0.32
C GLY A 372 16.42 24.04 1.26
N PRO A 373 17.44 24.79 0.80
CA PRO A 373 17.99 24.76 -0.56
C PRO A 373 18.75 23.47 -0.88
N LEU A 374 18.65 23.00 -2.13
CA LEU A 374 19.51 21.96 -2.69
C LEU A 374 20.29 22.56 -3.87
N LYS A 375 21.63 22.51 -3.81
CA LYS A 375 22.50 22.89 -4.93
C LYS A 375 22.64 21.70 -5.90
N VAL A 376 22.14 21.86 -7.12
CA VAL A 376 22.19 20.87 -8.22
C VAL A 376 22.88 21.52 -9.42
N ASP A 377 24.00 20.97 -9.88
CA ASP A 377 24.77 21.50 -11.02
C ASP A 377 25.02 23.01 -10.93
N ASP A 378 25.51 23.45 -9.77
CA ASP A 378 25.78 24.85 -9.43
C ASP A 378 24.57 25.79 -9.35
N ARG A 379 23.34 25.26 -9.41
CA ARG A 379 22.12 26.03 -9.21
C ARG A 379 21.37 25.59 -7.96
N THR A 380 20.94 26.55 -7.16
CA THR A 380 20.12 26.29 -5.98
C THR A 380 18.65 26.14 -6.36
N VAL A 381 18.00 25.09 -5.87
CA VAL A 381 16.56 24.85 -6.04
C VAL A 381 15.88 24.58 -4.70
N TYR A 382 14.58 24.92 -4.64
CA TYR A 382 13.68 24.54 -3.55
C TYR A 382 12.65 23.58 -4.12
N ILE A 383 12.55 22.38 -3.54
CA ILE A 383 11.83 21.28 -4.16
C ILE A 383 10.42 21.21 -3.55
N PRO A 384 9.35 21.49 -4.32
CA PRO A 384 7.99 21.31 -3.86
C PRO A 384 7.66 19.81 -3.74
N LEU A 385 6.93 19.46 -2.68
CA LEU A 385 6.59 18.08 -2.33
C LEU A 385 5.14 18.00 -1.85
N SER A 386 4.30 17.32 -2.62
CA SER A 386 2.89 17.09 -2.29
C SER A 386 2.74 15.72 -1.64
N THR A 387 2.42 15.68 -0.35
CA THR A 387 2.35 14.41 0.39
C THR A 387 1.45 14.49 1.61
N THR A 388 0.89 13.35 1.98
CA THR A 388 0.21 13.14 3.26
C THR A 388 1.06 12.34 4.26
N GLU A 389 2.25 11.89 3.84
CA GLU A 389 3.18 11.17 4.70
C GLU A 389 3.94 12.13 5.62
N GLY A 390 3.70 12.01 6.93
CA GLY A 390 4.45 12.74 7.95
C GLY A 390 5.94 12.39 7.90
N CYS A 391 6.80 13.35 8.29
CA CYS A 391 8.27 13.30 8.22
C CYS A 391 8.89 13.40 6.82
N LEU A 392 8.18 13.13 5.71
CA LEU A 392 8.84 13.04 4.40
C LEU A 392 9.59 14.32 4.02
N VAL A 393 8.88 15.46 4.03
CA VAL A 393 9.45 16.78 3.72
C VAL A 393 10.58 17.15 4.69
N ALA A 394 10.39 16.93 5.99
CA ALA A 394 11.40 17.25 7.00
C ALA A 394 12.66 16.38 6.86
N SER A 395 12.50 15.09 6.56
CA SER A 395 13.59 14.16 6.30
C SER A 395 14.38 14.58 5.07
N MET A 396 13.69 14.89 3.97
CA MET A 396 14.34 15.36 2.75
C MET A 396 15.06 16.69 2.98
N ASN A 397 14.48 17.62 3.73
CA ASN A 397 15.11 18.90 4.05
C ASN A 397 16.44 18.72 4.83
N ARG A 398 16.50 17.74 5.74
CA ARG A 398 17.76 17.36 6.41
C ARG A 398 18.80 16.83 5.43
N GLY A 399 18.38 16.02 4.45
CA GLY A 399 19.25 15.56 3.36
C GLY A 399 19.80 16.71 2.52
N CYS A 400 18.93 17.64 2.09
CA CYS A 400 19.32 18.86 1.37
C CYS A 400 20.34 19.66 2.17
N ARG A 401 20.13 19.85 3.48
CA ARG A 401 21.09 20.55 4.36
C ARG A 401 22.46 19.88 4.37
N ALA A 402 22.53 18.55 4.49
CA ALA A 402 23.80 17.82 4.50
C ALA A 402 24.57 17.97 3.17
N LEU A 403 23.85 17.91 2.05
CA LEU A 403 24.42 18.08 0.72
C LEU A 403 24.86 19.52 0.45
N GLN A 404 24.07 20.50 0.88
CA GLN A 404 24.40 21.93 0.74
C GLN A 404 25.70 22.27 1.48
N LEU A 405 25.91 21.68 2.66
CA LEU A 405 27.18 21.83 3.39
C LEU A 405 28.34 21.10 2.70
N SER A 406 28.09 20.19 1.75
CA SER A 406 29.11 19.36 1.11
C SER A 406 29.15 19.53 -0.42
N ALA A 407 29.19 20.78 -0.88
CA ALA A 407 29.32 21.21 -2.27
C ALA A 407 28.11 20.96 -3.20
N GLY A 408 27.07 20.26 -2.76
CA GLY A 408 25.87 19.98 -3.53
C GLY A 408 25.94 18.67 -4.32
N VAL A 409 25.08 18.55 -5.33
CA VAL A 409 24.92 17.35 -6.16
C VAL A 409 25.32 17.67 -7.60
N ARG A 410 26.12 16.78 -8.20
CA ARG A 410 26.39 16.79 -9.65
C ARG A 410 25.55 15.72 -10.33
N THR A 411 25.06 16.03 -11.52
CA THR A 411 24.21 15.10 -12.27
C THR A 411 24.69 14.95 -13.72
N VAL A 412 24.37 13.81 -14.33
CA VAL A 412 24.65 13.51 -15.74
C VAL A 412 23.41 12.86 -16.34
N LEU A 413 23.03 13.32 -17.54
CA LEU A 413 21.99 12.67 -18.33
C LEU A 413 22.65 11.63 -19.23
N LEU A 414 22.20 10.39 -19.12
CA LEU A 414 22.71 9.23 -19.85
C LEU A 414 21.84 8.86 -21.05
N GLY A 415 20.56 9.23 -21.04
CA GLY A 415 19.63 8.96 -22.13
C GLY A 415 18.33 9.75 -22.03
N ASP A 416 17.70 9.98 -23.18
CA ASP A 416 16.40 10.67 -23.30
C ASP A 416 15.63 9.98 -24.44
N ARG A 417 14.77 9.02 -24.10
CA ARG A 417 13.98 8.26 -25.07
C ARG A 417 12.67 7.76 -24.44
N MET A 418 11.54 8.30 -24.85
CA MET A 418 10.25 7.68 -24.56
C MET A 418 10.03 6.47 -25.47
N THR A 419 9.23 5.50 -25.03
CA THR A 419 9.02 4.25 -25.78
C THR A 419 7.56 3.88 -25.98
N ARG A 420 7.26 3.26 -27.13
CA ARG A 420 5.99 2.60 -27.41
C ARG A 420 6.28 1.22 -27.97
N GLY A 421 5.62 0.21 -27.43
CA GLY A 421 5.89 -1.17 -27.80
C GLY A 421 4.65 -1.90 -28.33
N PRO A 422 4.34 -1.82 -29.64
CA PRO A 422 3.23 -2.53 -30.23
C PRO A 422 3.53 -4.02 -30.41
N VAL A 423 2.49 -4.81 -30.65
CA VAL A 423 2.59 -6.22 -31.03
C VAL A 423 1.83 -6.45 -32.32
N VAL A 424 2.50 -7.06 -33.29
CA VAL A 424 1.95 -7.45 -34.59
C VAL A 424 2.03 -8.96 -34.77
N CYS A 425 1.25 -9.48 -35.69
CA CYS A 425 1.05 -10.91 -35.88
C CYS A 425 1.00 -11.28 -37.36
N PHE A 426 1.62 -12.42 -37.69
CA PHE A 426 1.67 -13.00 -39.03
C PHE A 426 1.02 -14.38 -39.04
N GLU A 427 0.85 -14.97 -40.22
CA GLU A 427 0.24 -16.31 -40.35
C GLU A 427 1.13 -17.39 -39.73
N ASP A 428 2.43 -17.31 -39.99
CA ASP A 428 3.43 -18.26 -39.49
C ASP A 428 4.68 -17.56 -38.94
N ILE A 429 5.58 -18.37 -38.38
CA ILE A 429 6.82 -17.90 -37.75
C ILE A 429 7.86 -17.41 -38.77
N VAL A 430 7.84 -17.92 -40.01
CA VAL A 430 8.80 -17.57 -41.06
C VAL A 430 8.51 -16.14 -41.53
N GLN A 431 7.25 -15.83 -41.81
CA GLN A 431 6.83 -14.47 -42.17
C GLN A 431 7.13 -13.45 -41.05
N ALA A 432 6.92 -13.84 -39.79
CA ALA A 432 7.25 -12.99 -38.64
C ALA A 432 8.77 -12.74 -38.51
N TYR A 433 9.60 -13.74 -38.85
CA TYR A 433 11.05 -13.61 -38.89
C TYR A 433 11.51 -12.72 -40.06
N ASP A 434 10.93 -12.91 -41.26
CA ASP A 434 11.21 -12.07 -42.43
C ASP A 434 10.88 -10.59 -42.15
N PHE A 435 9.75 -10.34 -41.48
CA PHE A 435 9.40 -9.00 -41.01
C PHE A 435 10.44 -8.42 -40.03
N LYS A 436 10.90 -9.22 -39.05
CA LYS A 436 11.95 -8.78 -38.11
C LYS A 436 13.22 -8.38 -38.86
N LEU A 437 13.70 -9.22 -39.79
CA LEU A 437 14.89 -8.91 -40.59
C LEU A 437 14.69 -7.65 -41.43
N TRP A 438 13.49 -7.46 -41.99
CA TRP A 438 13.15 -6.28 -42.76
C TRP A 438 13.19 -5.00 -41.92
N ILE A 439 12.65 -5.01 -40.70
CA ILE A 439 12.69 -3.87 -39.76
C ILE A 439 14.12 -3.54 -39.31
N GLU A 440 14.97 -4.56 -39.15
CA GLU A 440 16.36 -4.42 -38.69
C GLU A 440 17.33 -3.97 -39.81
N ASN A 441 16.89 -3.97 -41.07
CA ASN A 441 17.65 -3.41 -42.17
C ASN A 441 17.75 -1.87 -42.06
N GLU A 442 18.95 -1.32 -42.28
CA GLU A 442 19.22 0.11 -42.08
C GLU A 442 18.43 1.03 -43.02
N ASP A 443 18.29 0.67 -44.31
CA ASP A 443 17.54 1.47 -45.29
C ASP A 443 16.05 1.53 -44.94
N ASN A 444 15.49 0.39 -44.53
CA ASN A 444 14.11 0.30 -44.08
C ASN A 444 13.92 1.08 -42.77
N TYR A 445 14.85 1.00 -41.82
CA TYR A 445 14.79 1.82 -40.61
C TYR A 445 14.76 3.32 -40.94
N LEU A 446 15.56 3.79 -41.91
CA LEU A 446 15.54 5.20 -42.35
C LEU A 446 14.19 5.60 -42.95
N LEU A 447 13.57 4.73 -43.76
CA LEU A 447 12.22 4.92 -44.26
C LEU A 447 11.21 5.08 -43.11
N LEU A 448 11.19 4.13 -42.17
CA LEU A 448 10.27 4.16 -41.01
C LEU A 448 10.51 5.39 -40.12
N LYS A 449 11.78 5.79 -39.96
CA LYS A 449 12.16 6.99 -39.23
C LYS A 449 11.59 8.24 -39.88
N ASN A 450 11.62 8.35 -41.20
CA ASN A 450 11.04 9.48 -41.92
C ASN A 450 9.52 9.53 -41.76
N ILE A 451 8.84 8.39 -41.89
CA ILE A 451 7.39 8.27 -41.67
C ILE A 451 7.03 8.68 -40.24
N PHE A 452 7.69 8.11 -39.23
CA PHE A 452 7.47 8.43 -37.83
C PHE A 452 7.66 9.92 -37.55
N ASN A 453 8.78 10.49 -38.01
CA ASN A 453 9.16 11.88 -37.73
C ASN A 453 8.25 12.91 -38.42
N SER A 454 7.48 12.51 -39.44
CA SER A 454 6.49 13.38 -40.09
C SER A 454 5.32 13.75 -39.17
N THR A 455 5.05 12.94 -38.15
CA THR A 455 3.88 13.12 -37.27
C THR A 455 4.01 14.25 -36.26
N SER A 456 5.23 14.71 -35.99
CA SER A 456 5.54 15.72 -34.99
C SER A 456 6.90 16.40 -35.22
N ARG A 457 6.95 17.71 -34.97
CA ARG A 457 8.21 18.46 -34.97
C ARG A 457 9.18 18.03 -33.86
N TYR A 458 8.65 17.51 -32.75
CA TYR A 458 9.42 17.15 -31.55
C TYR A 458 9.74 15.66 -31.43
N ALA A 459 8.90 14.79 -32.01
CA ALA A 459 9.16 13.36 -31.96
C ALA A 459 10.27 13.02 -32.94
N LYS A 460 11.39 12.48 -32.44
CA LYS A 460 12.47 11.99 -33.31
C LYS A 460 12.80 10.55 -32.97
N LEU A 461 12.49 9.63 -33.88
CA LEU A 461 12.79 8.22 -33.73
C LEU A 461 14.30 7.99 -33.63
N THR A 462 14.71 7.26 -32.60
CA THR A 462 16.10 6.95 -32.30
C THR A 462 16.43 5.48 -32.46
N ALA A 463 15.47 4.57 -32.24
CA ALA A 463 15.64 3.12 -32.43
C ALA A 463 14.29 2.40 -32.57
N ILE A 464 14.32 1.21 -33.18
CA ILE A 464 13.25 0.21 -33.13
C ILE A 464 13.90 -1.12 -32.74
N ASP A 465 13.60 -1.64 -31.55
CA ASP A 465 13.98 -3.02 -31.19
C ASP A 465 12.86 -3.98 -31.60
N ALA A 466 13.20 -5.17 -32.12
CA ALA A 466 12.22 -6.18 -32.49
C ALA A 466 12.47 -7.52 -31.78
N ALA A 467 11.47 -8.05 -31.08
CA ALA A 467 11.53 -9.34 -30.41
C ALA A 467 10.45 -10.29 -30.97
N LEU A 468 10.89 -11.47 -31.42
CA LEU A 468 10.04 -12.51 -31.97
C LEU A 468 9.55 -13.47 -30.87
N SER A 469 8.28 -13.84 -30.89
CA SER A 469 7.71 -14.90 -30.05
C SER A 469 6.68 -15.69 -30.86
N GLY A 470 7.07 -16.84 -31.40
CA GLY A 470 6.27 -17.56 -32.38
C GLY A 470 5.97 -16.66 -33.60
N ARG A 471 4.70 -16.62 -34.03
CA ARG A 471 4.24 -15.76 -35.15
C ARG A 471 3.95 -14.30 -34.75
N PHE A 472 4.38 -13.87 -33.56
CA PHE A 472 4.18 -12.51 -33.05
C PHE A 472 5.51 -11.75 -33.00
N VAL A 473 5.48 -10.47 -33.36
CA VAL A 473 6.63 -9.57 -33.28
C VAL A 473 6.28 -8.41 -32.35
N TYR A 474 7.05 -8.28 -31.28
CA TYR A 474 6.98 -7.17 -30.34
C TYR A 474 8.02 -6.14 -30.76
N LEU A 475 7.55 -4.97 -31.17
CA LEU A 475 8.43 -3.87 -31.52
C LEU A 475 8.59 -2.95 -30.30
N ARG A 476 9.69 -2.22 -30.21
CA ARG A 476 9.93 -1.18 -29.21
C ARG A 476 10.50 0.05 -29.90
N PHE A 477 9.61 0.96 -30.28
CA PHE A 477 9.97 2.25 -30.82
C PHE A 477 10.48 3.14 -29.70
N SER A 478 11.65 3.76 -29.91
CA SER A 478 12.27 4.72 -29.01
C SER A 478 12.38 6.07 -29.71
N ALA A 479 11.97 7.15 -29.07
CA ALA A 479 12.05 8.49 -29.63
C ALA A 479 12.30 9.57 -28.58
N THR A 480 12.97 10.66 -28.96
CA THR A 480 12.95 11.91 -28.18
C THR A 480 11.61 12.60 -28.38
N THR A 481 11.17 13.40 -27.39
CA THR A 481 9.80 13.97 -27.38
C THR A 481 9.76 15.44 -26.97
N GLY A 482 10.90 16.14 -27.07
CA GLY A 482 11.05 17.51 -26.57
C GLY A 482 10.76 17.60 -25.07
N ASP A 483 10.05 18.64 -24.65
CA ASP A 483 9.70 18.89 -23.24
C ASP A 483 8.43 18.15 -22.78
N ALA A 484 7.74 17.46 -23.67
CA ALA A 484 6.64 16.58 -23.29
C ALA A 484 7.20 15.25 -22.77
N MET A 485 6.48 14.64 -21.82
CA MET A 485 6.73 13.24 -21.44
C MET A 485 6.57 12.32 -22.67
N GLY A 486 5.60 12.65 -23.55
CA GLY A 486 5.64 12.26 -24.96
C GLY A 486 4.83 11.02 -25.34
N MET A 487 4.04 10.45 -24.42
CA MET A 487 3.32 9.20 -24.64
C MET A 487 2.28 9.23 -25.77
N ASN A 488 1.52 10.31 -25.91
CA ASN A 488 0.57 10.47 -27.02
C ASN A 488 1.31 10.71 -28.35
N MET A 489 2.41 11.47 -28.28
CA MET A 489 3.22 11.84 -29.43
C MET A 489 3.88 10.60 -30.08
N ILE A 490 4.48 9.73 -29.26
CA ILE A 490 5.08 8.49 -29.74
C ILE A 490 4.02 7.51 -30.25
N SER A 491 2.86 7.41 -29.59
CA SER A 491 1.77 6.54 -30.04
C SER A 491 1.29 6.90 -31.43
N LYS A 492 1.08 8.21 -31.71
CA LYS A 492 0.71 8.71 -33.04
C LYS A 492 1.75 8.34 -34.10
N GLY A 493 3.03 8.52 -33.79
CA GLY A 493 4.14 8.16 -34.69
C GLY A 493 4.15 6.66 -35.01
N VAL A 494 3.99 5.81 -34.00
CA VAL A 494 3.95 4.35 -34.19
C VAL A 494 2.72 3.92 -34.97
N GLU A 495 1.54 4.49 -34.69
CA GLU A 495 0.31 4.17 -35.40
C GLU A 495 0.44 4.44 -36.91
N LEU A 496 1.01 5.59 -37.29
CA LEU A 496 1.26 5.89 -38.70
C LEU A 496 2.23 4.89 -39.33
N VAL A 497 3.33 4.57 -38.65
CA VAL A 497 4.31 3.59 -39.14
C VAL A 497 3.67 2.21 -39.35
N LEU A 498 2.87 1.74 -38.38
CA LEU A 498 2.22 0.44 -38.48
C LEU A 498 1.18 0.41 -39.61
N SER A 499 0.44 1.50 -39.80
CA SER A 499 -0.52 1.65 -40.92
C SER A 499 0.20 1.57 -42.27
N GLU A 500 1.32 2.29 -42.42
CA GLU A 500 2.11 2.27 -43.65
C GLU A 500 2.73 0.90 -43.92
N LEU A 501 3.27 0.24 -42.89
CA LEU A 501 3.77 -1.14 -42.99
C LEU A 501 2.67 -2.10 -43.44
N GLN A 502 1.46 -1.97 -42.89
CA GLN A 502 0.33 -2.84 -43.23
C GLN A 502 -0.13 -2.61 -44.67
N HIS A 503 -0.19 -1.36 -45.15
CA HIS A 503 -0.68 -1.08 -46.49
C HIS A 503 0.35 -1.34 -47.60
N SER A 504 1.61 -0.95 -47.38
CA SER A 504 2.60 -0.86 -48.47
C SER A 504 3.61 -2.01 -48.52
N HIS A 505 3.83 -2.73 -47.41
CA HIS A 505 4.92 -3.71 -47.32
C HIS A 505 4.45 -5.10 -46.85
N PHE A 506 3.53 -5.16 -45.88
CA PHE A 506 3.10 -6.40 -45.24
C PHE A 506 1.56 -6.46 -45.10
N PRO A 507 0.81 -6.66 -46.20
CA PRO A 507 -0.66 -6.69 -46.18
C PRO A 507 -1.25 -7.80 -45.29
N ASN A 508 -0.51 -8.88 -45.07
CA ASN A 508 -0.91 -9.98 -44.19
C ASN A 508 -0.58 -9.71 -42.70
N MET A 509 0.12 -8.62 -42.38
CA MET A 509 0.40 -8.22 -41.01
C MET A 509 -0.89 -7.81 -40.31
N LYS A 510 -1.14 -8.37 -39.12
CA LYS A 510 -2.23 -7.96 -38.24
C LYS A 510 -1.67 -7.17 -37.06
N ILE A 511 -2.09 -5.93 -36.91
CA ILE A 511 -1.80 -5.13 -35.73
C ILE A 511 -2.69 -5.62 -34.59
N ILE A 512 -2.11 -6.32 -33.61
CA ILE A 512 -2.87 -6.86 -32.47
C ILE A 512 -3.12 -5.77 -31.44
N SER A 513 -2.12 -4.95 -31.15
CA SER A 513 -2.24 -3.82 -30.24
C SER A 513 -1.10 -2.82 -30.45
N LEU A 514 -1.41 -1.52 -30.33
CA LEU A 514 -0.42 -0.45 -30.28
C LEU A 514 0.45 -0.51 -29.00
N SER A 515 -0.02 -1.21 -27.97
CA SER A 515 0.70 -1.48 -26.73
C SER A 515 0.62 -2.96 -26.38
N GLY A 516 1.64 -3.71 -26.80
CA GLY A 516 1.87 -5.12 -26.47
C GLY A 516 2.65 -5.33 -25.17
N ASN A 517 2.62 -4.36 -24.25
CA ASN A 517 3.38 -4.38 -23.00
C ASN A 517 4.92 -4.46 -23.14
N TYR A 518 5.48 -4.15 -24.32
CA TYR A 518 6.93 -4.15 -24.58
C TYR A 518 7.57 -2.74 -24.50
N CYS A 519 6.80 -1.73 -24.06
CA CYS A 519 7.29 -0.35 -23.88
C CYS A 519 8.33 -0.17 -22.74
N VAL A 520 8.09 -0.41 -21.46
CA VAL A 520 6.92 -0.90 -20.72
C VAL A 520 6.32 0.22 -19.88
N ASP A 521 5.04 0.56 -20.08
CA ASP A 521 4.40 1.70 -19.44
C ASP A 521 3.67 1.31 -18.15
N LYS A 522 3.88 2.00 -17.01
CA LYS A 522 3.15 1.79 -15.73
C LYS A 522 3.22 0.37 -15.14
N LYS A 523 4.23 -0.43 -15.52
CA LYS A 523 4.50 -1.76 -14.97
C LYS A 523 5.99 -1.90 -14.69
N ALA A 524 6.34 -2.58 -13.60
CA ALA A 524 7.73 -2.91 -13.29
C ALA A 524 8.30 -3.81 -14.39
N SER A 525 9.45 -3.43 -14.96
CA SER A 525 10.04 -4.13 -16.10
C SER A 525 11.56 -4.09 -16.08
N ALA A 526 12.18 -5.23 -16.42
CA ALA A 526 13.62 -5.36 -16.58
C ALA A 526 14.09 -4.67 -17.86
N MET A 527 13.23 -4.62 -18.88
CA MET A 527 13.53 -3.92 -20.12
C MET A 527 13.74 -2.43 -19.88
N ASN A 528 12.89 -1.82 -19.06
CA ASN A 528 13.04 -0.43 -18.64
C ASN A 528 14.31 -0.26 -17.80
N TRP A 529 14.57 -1.14 -16.84
CA TRP A 529 15.76 -1.09 -15.99
C TRP A 529 17.07 -1.15 -16.79
N ILE A 530 17.16 -2.06 -17.77
CA ILE A 530 18.39 -2.35 -18.51
C ILE A 530 18.61 -1.35 -19.64
N VAL A 531 17.57 -1.05 -20.43
CA VAL A 531 17.70 -0.25 -21.66
C VAL A 531 17.30 1.21 -21.46
N GLY A 532 16.58 1.51 -20.37
CA GLY A 532 16.04 2.83 -20.07
C GLY A 532 14.69 3.10 -20.73
N ARG A 533 14.02 4.15 -20.22
CA ARG A 533 12.76 4.71 -20.73
C ARG A 533 12.58 6.14 -20.18
N GLY A 534 12.07 7.08 -20.96
CA GLY A 534 12.08 8.49 -20.56
C GLY A 534 13.51 9.02 -20.43
N LYS A 535 13.87 9.62 -19.30
CA LYS A 535 15.21 10.13 -19.02
C LYS A 535 15.98 9.17 -18.11
N SER A 536 17.19 8.80 -18.53
CA SER A 536 18.15 8.09 -17.70
C SER A 536 19.13 9.09 -17.08
N VAL A 537 19.18 9.17 -15.75
CA VAL A 537 19.99 10.13 -15.02
C VAL A 537 20.83 9.40 -13.97
N SER A 538 22.08 9.84 -13.81
CA SER A 538 22.90 9.49 -12.65
C SER A 538 23.33 10.75 -11.93
N CYS A 539 23.40 10.70 -10.60
CA CYS A 539 23.90 11.81 -9.79
C CYS A 539 24.80 11.32 -8.67
N GLU A 540 25.67 12.21 -8.20
CA GLU A 540 26.57 11.93 -7.09
C GLU A 540 26.81 13.16 -6.20
N ALA A 541 27.24 12.89 -4.97
CA ALA A 541 27.75 13.89 -4.03
C ALA A 541 28.81 13.27 -3.13
N VAL A 542 29.72 14.12 -2.62
CA VAL A 542 30.66 13.75 -1.55
C VAL A 542 30.28 14.53 -0.30
N VAL A 543 29.86 13.82 0.74
CA VAL A 543 29.41 14.36 2.02
C VAL A 543 30.54 14.27 3.04
N ARG A 544 30.94 15.43 3.59
CA ARG A 544 32.03 15.50 4.56
C ARG A 544 31.72 14.66 5.80
N ARG A 545 32.72 13.93 6.33
CA ARG A 545 32.56 13.08 7.53
C ARG A 545 31.97 13.86 8.71
N SER A 546 32.41 15.09 8.93
CA SER A 546 31.87 15.95 10.00
C SER A 546 30.38 16.23 9.79
N VAL A 547 29.94 16.45 8.56
CA VAL A 547 28.52 16.66 8.25
C VAL A 547 27.69 15.38 8.48
N VAL A 548 28.24 14.21 8.16
CA VAL A 548 27.60 12.92 8.47
C VAL A 548 27.39 12.76 9.98
N SER A 549 28.41 13.03 10.79
CA SER A 549 28.30 13.03 12.25
C SER A 549 27.32 14.10 12.76
N ASP A 550 27.50 15.35 12.35
CA ASP A 550 26.85 16.49 12.99
C ASP A 550 25.42 16.73 12.52
N ILE A 551 25.09 16.39 11.27
CA ILE A 551 23.76 16.63 10.70
C ILE A 551 22.98 15.31 10.59
N LEU A 552 23.62 14.27 10.07
CA LEU A 552 22.97 12.99 9.80
C LEU A 552 22.93 12.08 11.05
N LYS A 553 23.76 12.38 12.05
CA LYS A 553 23.80 11.72 13.37
C LYS A 553 24.18 10.24 13.26
N THR A 554 25.13 9.94 12.39
CA THR A 554 25.70 8.60 12.16
C THR A 554 27.15 8.73 11.69
N ASP A 555 27.78 7.64 11.28
CA ASP A 555 29.12 7.59 10.71
C ASP A 555 29.13 7.00 9.29
N VAL A 556 30.24 7.19 8.59
CA VAL A 556 30.38 6.80 7.18
C VAL A 556 30.39 5.29 7.01
N ASP A 557 31.05 4.56 7.90
CA ASP A 557 31.23 3.12 7.78
C ASP A 557 29.88 2.40 7.97
N SER A 558 29.11 2.80 8.99
CA SER A 558 27.74 2.30 9.23
C SER A 558 26.81 2.55 8.04
N LEU A 559 26.92 3.70 7.36
CA LEU A 559 26.09 4.02 6.20
C LEU A 559 26.42 3.15 4.98
N VAL A 560 27.71 2.93 4.72
CA VAL A 560 28.18 2.07 3.62
C VAL A 560 27.75 0.62 3.87
N GLU A 561 27.93 0.14 5.10
CA GLU A 561 27.50 -1.20 5.51
C GLU A 561 25.98 -1.35 5.35
N LEU A 562 25.19 -0.41 5.90
CA LEU A 562 23.73 -0.46 5.79
C LEU A 562 23.26 -0.44 4.33
N ASN A 563 23.84 0.41 3.48
CA ASN A 563 23.48 0.44 2.06
C ASN A 563 23.73 -0.92 1.40
N THR A 564 24.87 -1.52 1.68
CA THR A 564 25.24 -2.84 1.15
C THR A 564 24.26 -3.91 1.61
N LEU A 565 24.00 -4.00 2.92
CA LEU A 565 23.13 -5.03 3.49
C LEU A 565 21.66 -4.83 3.13
N LYS A 566 21.18 -3.59 3.09
CA LYS A 566 19.77 -3.25 2.86
C LYS A 566 19.44 -3.13 1.38
N ASN A 567 20.05 -2.15 0.71
CA ASN A 567 19.67 -1.75 -0.64
C ASN A 567 20.20 -2.71 -1.70
N LEU A 568 21.33 -3.40 -1.44
CA LEU A 568 21.89 -4.38 -2.37
C LEU A 568 21.49 -5.80 -1.97
N VAL A 569 22.03 -6.33 -0.86
CA VAL A 569 21.82 -7.72 -0.45
C VAL A 569 20.35 -8.00 -0.11
N GLY A 570 19.69 -7.09 0.63
CA GLY A 570 18.28 -7.20 0.98
C GLY A 570 17.37 -7.21 -0.26
N SER A 571 17.56 -6.25 -1.17
CA SER A 571 16.81 -6.20 -2.43
C SER A 571 17.07 -7.41 -3.33
N ALA A 572 18.31 -7.89 -3.40
CA ALA A 572 18.65 -9.12 -4.13
C ALA A 572 17.96 -10.36 -3.54
N ARG A 573 17.99 -10.52 -2.21
CA ARG A 573 17.28 -11.59 -1.49
C ARG A 573 15.77 -11.55 -1.71
N ALA A 574 15.20 -10.35 -1.81
CA ALA A 574 13.77 -10.16 -2.05
C ALA A 574 13.35 -10.28 -3.53
N GLY A 575 14.30 -10.48 -4.46
CA GLY A 575 14.01 -10.54 -5.90
C GLY A 575 13.46 -9.22 -6.44
N VAL A 576 13.86 -8.08 -5.86
CA VAL A 576 13.37 -6.76 -6.26
C VAL A 576 13.99 -6.35 -7.58
N LEU A 577 13.14 -5.89 -8.51
CA LEU A 577 13.54 -5.43 -9.84
C LEU A 577 13.66 -3.90 -9.88
N GLY A 578 14.88 -3.40 -10.08
CA GLY A 578 15.17 -1.96 -10.18
C GLY A 578 15.03 -1.17 -8.87
N GLY A 579 14.64 -1.81 -7.77
CA GLY A 579 14.43 -1.19 -6.45
C GLY A 579 15.62 -1.38 -5.50
N PHE A 580 16.84 -1.05 -5.94
CA PHE A 580 18.05 -1.13 -5.13
C PHE A 580 18.30 0.18 -4.37
N ASN A 581 17.27 0.63 -3.64
CA ASN A 581 17.21 1.93 -2.96
C ASN A 581 16.36 1.84 -1.67
N ALA A 582 16.29 2.93 -0.90
CA ALA A 582 15.54 2.97 0.35
C ALA A 582 14.08 3.42 0.17
N HIS A 583 13.84 4.56 -0.46
CA HIS A 583 12.49 5.14 -0.63
C HIS A 583 12.38 6.11 -1.81
N SER A 584 13.10 5.86 -2.91
CA SER A 584 13.02 6.72 -4.12
C SER A 584 11.58 7.00 -4.56
N ALA A 585 10.69 5.99 -4.49
CA ALA A 585 9.27 6.12 -4.84
C ALA A 585 8.53 7.20 -4.04
N ASN A 586 8.85 7.40 -2.76
CA ASN A 586 8.24 8.45 -1.94
C ASN A 586 8.56 9.85 -2.48
N ILE A 587 9.82 10.07 -2.85
CA ILE A 587 10.30 11.35 -3.36
C ILE A 587 9.73 11.60 -4.77
N VAL A 588 9.80 10.59 -5.64
CA VAL A 588 9.26 10.68 -7.01
C VAL A 588 7.76 10.97 -6.98
N ALA A 589 6.97 10.24 -6.20
CA ALA A 589 5.54 10.46 -6.09
C ALA A 589 5.18 11.87 -5.58
N ALA A 590 5.90 12.35 -4.56
CA ALA A 590 5.66 13.67 -3.99
C ALA A 590 5.95 14.80 -5.00
N ILE A 591 7.05 14.69 -5.77
CA ILE A 591 7.36 15.67 -6.82
C ILE A 591 6.39 15.54 -7.99
N PHE A 592 6.03 14.31 -8.40
CA PHE A 592 5.11 14.06 -9.51
C PHE A 592 3.74 14.71 -9.24
N LEU A 593 3.20 14.53 -8.04
CA LEU A 593 1.97 15.18 -7.59
C LEU A 593 2.09 16.71 -7.60
N SER A 594 3.22 17.26 -7.11
CA SER A 594 3.44 18.72 -7.11
C SER A 594 3.55 19.30 -8.50
N THR A 595 4.14 18.57 -9.45
CA THR A 595 4.54 19.10 -10.77
C THR A 595 3.66 18.61 -11.91
N GLY A 596 2.52 17.96 -11.62
CA GLY A 596 1.54 17.56 -12.62
C GLY A 596 1.97 16.42 -13.54
N GLN A 597 2.87 15.56 -13.06
CA GLN A 597 3.31 14.37 -13.79
C GLN A 597 2.27 13.23 -13.64
N ASP A 598 2.39 12.19 -14.47
CA ASP A 598 1.55 11.00 -14.35
C ASP A 598 1.99 10.14 -13.16
N ILE A 599 1.22 10.17 -12.07
CA ILE A 599 1.55 9.44 -10.84
C ILE A 599 1.62 7.91 -11.04
N ALA A 600 0.94 7.36 -12.06
CA ALA A 600 1.04 5.93 -12.33
C ALA A 600 2.43 5.55 -12.89
N GLU A 601 3.18 6.51 -13.43
CA GLU A 601 4.55 6.28 -13.90
C GLU A 601 5.56 6.19 -12.75
N VAL A 602 5.19 6.48 -11.50
CA VAL A 602 6.04 6.22 -10.32
C VAL A 602 6.53 4.77 -10.30
N VAL A 603 5.76 3.82 -10.83
CA VAL A 603 6.16 2.41 -10.95
C VAL A 603 7.49 2.23 -11.70
N GLY A 604 7.68 2.96 -12.81
CA GLY A 604 8.92 2.93 -13.61
C GLY A 604 9.93 3.99 -13.13
N SER A 605 9.45 5.21 -12.92
CA SER A 605 10.26 6.37 -12.54
C SER A 605 10.93 6.27 -11.17
N SER A 606 10.49 5.36 -10.31
CA SER A 606 11.14 5.08 -9.02
C SER A 606 12.20 3.97 -9.07
N GLN A 607 12.46 3.36 -10.23
CA GLN A 607 13.60 2.45 -10.32
C GLN A 607 14.89 3.25 -10.10
N CYS A 608 15.65 2.83 -9.08
CA CYS A 608 16.83 3.55 -8.61
C CYS A 608 17.84 2.58 -8.00
N LEU A 609 19.11 2.75 -8.37
CA LEU A 609 20.26 2.16 -7.69
C LEU A 609 20.93 3.21 -6.82
N THR A 610 20.98 2.96 -5.51
CA THR A 610 21.70 3.79 -4.55
C THR A 610 23.01 3.12 -4.16
N PHE A 611 24.14 3.82 -4.35
CA PHE A 611 25.47 3.30 -4.01
C PHE A 611 26.19 4.26 -3.07
N LEU A 612 26.83 3.70 -2.04
CA LEU A 612 27.59 4.44 -1.04
C LEU A 612 28.98 3.84 -0.92
N GLU A 613 30.00 4.69 -0.87
CA GLU A 613 31.38 4.28 -0.62
C GLU A 613 32.11 5.30 0.25
N LYS A 614 33.16 4.85 0.93
CA LYS A 614 34.06 5.70 1.69
C LYS A 614 35.18 6.18 0.76
N THR A 615 35.36 7.48 0.66
CA THR A 615 36.47 8.08 -0.10
C THR A 615 37.81 7.85 0.60
N GLY A 616 38.93 8.06 -0.10
CA GLY A 616 40.27 7.97 0.49
C GLY A 616 40.50 8.92 1.68
N ASN A 617 39.86 10.09 1.67
CA ASN A 617 39.88 11.05 2.79
C ASN A 617 38.91 10.68 3.92
N GLY A 618 38.13 9.61 3.72
CA GLY A 618 37.20 9.09 4.70
C GLY A 618 35.88 9.85 4.83
N ASP A 619 35.56 10.69 3.84
CA ASP A 619 34.24 11.24 3.58
C ASP A 619 33.34 10.21 2.88
N LEU A 620 32.03 10.44 2.88
CA LEU A 620 31.06 9.58 2.21
C LEU A 620 30.84 10.02 0.77
N ARG A 621 31.05 9.16 -0.22
CA ARG A 621 30.49 9.35 -1.56
C ARG A 621 29.18 8.59 -1.67
N ILE A 622 28.16 9.25 -2.21
CA ILE A 622 26.85 8.67 -2.48
C ILE A 622 26.48 8.95 -3.94
N SER A 623 25.88 7.98 -4.62
CA SER A 623 25.29 8.14 -5.94
C SER A 623 23.92 7.51 -6.04
N CYS A 624 23.10 8.05 -6.95
CA CYS A 624 21.82 7.49 -7.34
C CYS A 624 21.75 7.43 -8.87
N THR A 625 21.32 6.29 -9.41
CA THR A 625 21.11 6.10 -10.85
C THR A 625 19.67 5.69 -11.11
N MET A 626 18.97 6.48 -11.92
CA MET A 626 17.55 6.33 -12.25
C MET A 626 17.41 6.23 -13.77
N PRO A 627 17.32 5.01 -14.33
CA PRO A 627 17.35 4.81 -15.79
C PRO A 627 16.04 5.17 -16.50
N THR A 628 14.97 5.41 -15.74
CA THR A 628 13.59 5.31 -16.24
C THR A 628 12.70 6.50 -15.85
N LEU A 629 13.22 7.72 -15.72
CA LEU A 629 12.42 8.89 -15.32
C LEU A 629 11.50 9.37 -16.45
N GLU A 630 10.22 9.05 -16.37
CA GLU A 630 9.20 9.42 -17.32
C GLU A 630 8.56 10.76 -16.93
N VAL A 631 9.19 11.86 -17.34
CA VAL A 631 8.78 13.21 -16.95
C VAL A 631 8.68 14.17 -18.14
N GLY A 632 7.83 15.18 -17.98
CA GLY A 632 7.64 16.26 -18.94
C GLY A 632 7.26 17.57 -18.25
N THR A 633 7.42 18.68 -18.95
CA THR A 633 7.09 20.03 -18.47
C THR A 633 6.02 20.70 -19.34
N VAL A 634 5.50 19.95 -20.33
CA VAL A 634 4.41 20.32 -21.23
C VAL A 634 3.43 19.15 -21.35
N GLY A 635 2.13 19.46 -21.27
CA GLY A 635 1.03 18.52 -21.49
C GLY A 635 0.58 17.79 -20.23
N GLY A 636 -0.62 17.20 -20.28
CA GLY A 636 -1.23 16.55 -19.12
C GLY A 636 -1.43 17.53 -17.96
N GLY A 637 -1.18 17.06 -16.73
CA GLY A 637 -1.38 17.86 -15.51
C GLY A 637 -0.43 19.05 -15.34
N THR A 638 0.61 19.19 -16.16
CA THR A 638 1.58 20.30 -16.04
C THR A 638 0.99 21.66 -16.40
N LEU A 639 -0.17 21.68 -17.07
CA LEU A 639 -0.89 22.89 -17.47
C LEU A 639 -1.74 23.47 -16.35
N LEU A 640 -2.06 22.66 -15.32
CA LEU A 640 -2.87 23.10 -14.19
C LEU A 640 -2.12 24.17 -13.38
N PRO A 641 -2.77 25.27 -12.95
CA PRO A 641 -2.07 26.44 -12.40
C PRO A 641 -1.15 26.13 -11.21
N ALA A 642 -1.61 25.30 -10.26
CA ALA A 642 -0.82 24.94 -9.08
C ALA A 642 0.42 24.10 -9.44
N GLN A 643 0.26 23.15 -10.36
CA GLN A 643 1.32 22.28 -10.85
C GLN A 643 2.35 23.05 -11.68
N LYS A 644 1.86 23.97 -12.52
CA LYS A 644 2.70 24.89 -13.30
C LYS A 644 3.53 25.79 -12.38
N ALA A 645 2.94 26.35 -11.33
CA ALA A 645 3.68 27.15 -10.35
C ALA A 645 4.80 26.34 -9.67
N CYS A 646 4.58 25.07 -9.37
CA CYS A 646 5.63 24.19 -8.83
C CYS A 646 6.78 23.95 -9.83
N LEU A 647 6.48 23.82 -11.13
CA LEU A 647 7.50 23.74 -12.18
C LEU A 647 8.26 25.07 -12.35
N GLU A 648 7.59 26.21 -12.17
CA GLU A 648 8.20 27.54 -12.21
C GLU A 648 9.18 27.73 -11.04
N ILE A 649 8.83 27.28 -9.83
CA ILE A 649 9.72 27.27 -8.66
C ILE A 649 11.01 26.48 -8.95
N LEU A 650 10.90 25.38 -9.69
CA LEU A 650 12.05 24.56 -10.11
C LEU A 650 12.82 25.16 -11.31
N GLY A 651 12.27 26.19 -11.95
CA GLY A 651 12.81 26.80 -13.17
C GLY A 651 12.79 25.86 -14.37
N CYS A 652 11.72 25.06 -14.51
CA CYS A 652 11.55 24.11 -15.61
C CYS A 652 10.14 24.11 -16.23
N ALA A 653 9.29 25.11 -15.99
CA ALA A 653 7.95 25.14 -16.57
C ALA A 653 7.96 25.35 -18.10
N GLY A 654 7.05 24.68 -18.80
CA GLY A 654 6.80 24.89 -20.23
C GLY A 654 7.86 24.28 -21.16
N SER A 655 7.79 24.67 -22.44
CA SER A 655 8.74 24.27 -23.48
C SER A 655 10.00 25.13 -23.45
N CYS A 656 11.11 24.58 -23.95
CA CYS A 656 12.30 25.33 -24.30
C CYS A 656 12.42 25.37 -25.82
N ASP A 657 12.13 26.52 -26.42
CA ASP A 657 12.09 26.65 -27.90
C ASP A 657 13.49 26.60 -28.52
N GLU A 658 14.48 27.19 -27.86
CA GLU A 658 15.88 27.19 -28.31
C GLU A 658 16.49 25.79 -28.24
N PHE A 659 16.20 25.04 -27.17
CA PHE A 659 16.72 23.69 -26.94
C PHE A 659 15.61 22.72 -26.51
N PRO A 660 14.81 22.19 -27.45
CA PRO A 660 13.70 21.29 -27.12
C PRO A 660 14.09 20.15 -26.19
N GLY A 661 13.30 19.99 -25.12
CA GLY A 661 13.50 18.98 -24.07
C GLY A 661 14.42 19.42 -22.93
N ASN A 662 15.00 20.62 -22.97
CA ASN A 662 15.92 21.06 -21.93
C ASN A 662 15.24 21.21 -20.56
N ASN A 663 13.99 21.66 -20.52
CA ASN A 663 13.24 21.81 -19.27
C ASN A 663 12.90 20.44 -18.68
N ALA A 664 12.46 19.48 -19.51
CA ALA A 664 12.19 18.13 -19.06
C ALA A 664 13.47 17.38 -18.59
N ARG A 665 14.61 17.58 -19.27
CA ARG A 665 15.92 17.06 -18.84
C ARG A 665 16.38 17.70 -17.53
N ARG A 666 16.14 19.00 -17.34
CA ARG A 666 16.43 19.69 -16.07
C ARG A 666 15.59 19.13 -14.93
N LEU A 667 14.29 18.93 -15.16
CA LEU A 667 13.38 18.35 -14.17
C LEU A 667 13.86 16.95 -13.73
N SER A 668 14.25 16.07 -14.68
CA SER A 668 14.75 14.74 -14.33
C SER A 668 16.04 14.76 -13.50
N ARG A 669 16.95 15.71 -13.79
CA ARG A 669 18.17 15.94 -13.01
C ARG A 669 17.86 16.38 -11.57
N ILE A 670 16.91 17.31 -11.42
CA ILE A 670 16.43 17.76 -10.10
C ILE A 670 15.81 16.60 -9.32
N ILE A 671 14.97 15.77 -9.96
CA ILE A 671 14.34 14.60 -9.30
C ILE A 671 15.39 13.59 -8.84
N CYS A 672 16.39 13.27 -9.67
CA CYS A 672 17.45 12.35 -9.27
C CYS A 672 18.27 12.89 -8.08
N ALA A 673 18.57 14.19 -8.08
CA ALA A 673 19.24 14.85 -6.94
C ALA A 673 18.37 14.90 -5.67
N ALA A 674 17.06 15.10 -5.83
CA ALA A 674 16.07 15.05 -4.77
C ALA A 674 16.00 13.66 -4.12
N VAL A 675 15.99 12.60 -4.94
CA VAL A 675 16.03 11.22 -4.50
C VAL A 675 17.31 10.97 -3.70
N LEU A 676 18.48 11.40 -4.18
CA LEU A 676 19.74 11.27 -3.45
C LEU A 676 19.68 11.95 -2.07
N ALA A 677 19.10 13.15 -1.96
CA ALA A 677 18.89 13.83 -0.68
C ALA A 677 17.97 13.02 0.26
N GLY A 678 16.87 12.48 -0.28
CA GLY A 678 15.97 11.60 0.45
C GLY A 678 16.67 10.35 0.95
N GLU A 679 17.38 9.64 0.07
CA GLU A 679 18.11 8.40 0.36
C GLU A 679 19.13 8.60 1.47
N LEU A 680 19.97 9.65 1.35
CA LEU A 680 20.98 10.00 2.35
C LEU A 680 20.36 10.17 3.74
N SER A 681 19.26 10.91 3.81
CA SER A 681 18.58 11.16 5.08
C SER A 681 17.94 9.90 5.65
N LEU A 682 17.21 9.11 4.85
CA LEU A 682 16.54 7.92 5.35
C LEU A 682 17.54 6.85 5.82
N LEU A 683 18.58 6.57 5.03
CA LEU A 683 19.63 5.63 5.43
C LEU A 683 20.30 6.07 6.74
N SER A 684 20.56 7.37 6.90
CA SER A 684 21.12 7.90 8.15
C SER A 684 20.17 7.76 9.35
N ALA A 685 18.87 7.96 9.15
CA ALA A 685 17.88 7.75 10.20
C ALA A 685 17.78 6.27 10.62
N LEU A 686 17.96 5.35 9.68
CA LEU A 686 17.99 3.91 9.93
C LEU A 686 19.24 3.51 10.73
N CYS A 687 20.45 3.95 10.32
CA CYS A 687 21.68 3.70 11.07
C CYS A 687 21.61 4.22 12.51
N ALA A 688 21.04 5.42 12.70
CA ALA A 688 20.91 6.02 14.03
C ALA A 688 19.75 5.45 14.88
N GLY A 689 18.94 4.53 14.37
CA GLY A 689 17.74 4.02 15.07
C GLY A 689 16.64 5.08 15.28
N HIS A 690 16.65 6.16 14.51
CA HIS A 690 15.77 7.32 14.70
C HIS A 690 14.43 7.23 13.95
N LEU A 691 14.25 6.22 13.09
CA LEU A 691 13.08 6.12 12.20
C LEU A 691 11.75 6.13 12.98
N VAL A 692 11.58 5.20 13.93
CA VAL A 692 10.33 5.05 14.69
C VAL A 692 10.02 6.29 15.53
N ARG A 693 11.03 6.85 16.21
CA ARG A 693 10.85 8.05 17.06
C ARG A 693 10.39 9.26 16.23
N SER A 694 10.93 9.39 15.03
CA SER A 694 10.59 10.48 14.11
C SER A 694 9.16 10.32 13.59
N HIS A 695 8.81 9.15 13.03
CA HIS A 695 7.43 8.87 12.59
C HIS A 695 6.41 9.06 13.71
N MET A 696 6.69 8.57 14.92
CA MET A 696 5.76 8.73 16.04
C MET A 696 5.55 10.20 16.44
N ARG A 697 6.57 11.05 16.36
CA ARG A 697 6.45 12.48 16.69
C ARG A 697 5.57 13.23 15.70
N TYR A 698 5.79 13.03 14.39
CA TYR A 698 5.05 13.76 13.34
C TYR A 698 3.70 13.12 12.99
N ASN A 699 3.54 11.80 13.12
CA ASN A 699 2.26 11.14 12.90
C ASN A 699 1.30 11.28 14.11
N ARG A 700 1.80 11.47 15.34
CA ARG A 700 0.93 11.79 16.49
C ARG A 700 0.28 13.18 16.38
N SER A 701 0.83 14.12 15.61
CA SER A 701 0.13 15.38 15.28
C SER A 701 -1.16 15.13 14.49
N ASN A 702 -1.23 14.07 13.67
CA ASN A 702 -2.44 13.71 12.92
C ASN A 702 -3.58 13.21 13.84
N LEU A 703 -3.29 12.71 15.04
CA LEU A 703 -4.34 12.41 16.03
C LEU A 703 -5.06 13.68 16.54
N LYS A 704 -4.39 14.84 16.52
CA LYS A 704 -5.05 16.13 16.81
C LYS A 704 -5.98 16.55 15.67
N LEU A 705 -5.64 16.27 14.42
CA LEU A 705 -6.50 16.47 13.25
C LEU A 705 -7.74 15.55 13.29
N MET A 706 -7.60 14.30 13.74
CA MET A 706 -8.76 13.41 13.93
C MET A 706 -9.69 13.86 15.05
N LYS A 707 -9.17 14.47 16.13
CA LYS A 707 -9.98 15.03 17.22
C LYS A 707 -10.70 16.32 16.84
N SER A 708 -10.18 17.11 15.91
CA SER A 708 -10.89 18.31 15.41
C SER A 708 -11.96 17.97 14.37
N ALA A 709 -11.84 16.83 13.68
CA ALA A 709 -12.82 16.38 12.68
C ALA A 709 -14.07 15.71 13.30
N THR A 710 -14.03 15.32 14.57
CA THR A 710 -15.20 14.85 15.33
C THR A 710 -15.83 16.01 16.11
N SER A 711 -16.28 17.05 15.42
CA SER A 711 -16.95 18.20 16.03
C SER A 711 -18.48 18.04 16.11
N GLU A 712 -18.98 16.83 16.37
CA GLU A 712 -20.37 16.64 16.83
C GLU A 712 -20.49 16.80 18.36
N ASP A 713 -19.40 16.64 19.11
CA ASP A 713 -19.42 16.78 20.57
C ASP A 713 -19.42 18.25 21.05
N SER A 714 -19.07 19.20 20.18
CA SER A 714 -19.01 20.63 20.53
C SER A 714 -20.39 21.25 20.82
N PHE A 715 -21.48 20.71 20.24
CA PHE A 715 -22.80 21.27 20.42
C PHE A 715 -23.41 20.88 21.77
N LEU A 716 -23.21 19.63 22.21
CA LEU A 716 -23.66 19.14 23.52
C LEU A 716 -22.84 19.72 24.69
N GLU A 717 -21.56 19.99 24.48
CA GLU A 717 -20.68 20.61 25.47
C GLU A 717 -20.99 22.13 25.63
N GLN A 718 -21.39 22.81 24.56
CA GLN A 718 -21.91 24.19 24.64
C GLN A 718 -23.31 24.25 25.27
N PHE A 719 -24.20 23.30 24.97
CA PHE A 719 -25.55 23.27 25.55
C PHE A 719 -25.55 22.97 27.06
N SER A 720 -24.68 22.06 27.51
CA SER A 720 -24.53 21.74 28.94
C SER A 720 -23.91 22.89 29.74
N ASN A 721 -22.98 23.65 29.15
CA ASN A 721 -22.43 24.86 29.76
C ASN A 721 -23.42 26.03 29.80
N LEU A 722 -24.34 26.14 28.83
CA LEU A 722 -25.45 27.11 28.88
C LEU A 722 -26.50 26.72 29.93
N ALA A 723 -26.88 25.44 29.98
CA ALA A 723 -27.87 24.93 30.94
C ALA A 723 -27.39 25.07 32.40
N ASN A 724 -26.10 24.85 32.66
CA ASN A 724 -25.51 25.02 33.99
C ASN A 724 -25.33 26.49 34.42
N ARG A 725 -25.33 27.44 33.47
CA ARG A 725 -25.32 28.89 33.78
C ARG A 725 -26.72 29.44 34.11
N ALA A 726 -27.78 28.77 33.66
CA ALA A 726 -29.17 29.18 33.90
C ALA A 726 -29.72 28.78 35.29
N LEU A 727 -29.02 27.88 36.01
CA LEU A 727 -29.49 27.29 37.28
C LEU A 727 -28.64 27.68 38.51
N LYS A 728 -28.15 28.93 38.58
CA LYS A 728 -27.64 29.48 39.86
C LYS A 728 -28.72 30.29 40.57
N PRO A 729 -29.14 29.93 41.80
CA PRO A 729 -30.09 30.73 42.56
C PRO A 729 -29.48 32.08 42.95
N LYS A 730 -30.29 33.15 42.78
CA LYS A 730 -29.97 34.52 43.22
C LYS A 730 -29.94 34.56 44.75
N ASN A 731 -28.80 34.90 45.34
CA ASN A 731 -28.74 35.33 46.74
C ASN A 731 -28.81 36.87 46.80
N ILE A 732 -29.87 37.36 47.44
CA ILE A 732 -30.09 38.74 47.86
C ILE A 732 -29.41 38.94 49.23
N PRO A 733 -28.79 40.10 49.53
CA PRO A 733 -27.88 40.27 50.66
C PRO A 733 -28.59 40.70 51.95
N PRO A 734 -27.94 40.60 53.12
CA PRO A 734 -28.15 41.52 54.22
C PRO A 734 -27.02 42.57 54.28
N GLN A 735 -27.42 43.84 54.43
CA GLN A 735 -26.54 44.99 54.59
C GLN A 735 -26.16 45.25 56.07
N SER A 736 -25.05 45.99 56.21
CA SER A 736 -24.53 46.75 57.37
C SER A 736 -23.81 45.92 58.45
N CYS A 737 -22.70 46.37 59.05
CA CYS A 737 -22.19 47.73 59.20
C CYS A 737 -20.67 47.75 59.44
N SER A 738 -20.03 48.79 58.89
CA SER A 738 -18.99 49.64 59.50
C SER A 738 -17.61 49.07 59.90
N THR A 739 -16.65 49.39 59.02
CA THR A 739 -15.36 50.10 59.28
C THR A 739 -14.22 49.50 60.10
N VAL A 740 -13.03 49.70 59.50
CA VAL A 740 -11.70 49.98 60.08
C VAL A 740 -10.81 48.78 60.42
N PHE A 741 -9.64 48.77 59.76
CA PHE A 741 -8.28 48.31 60.16
C PHE A 741 -8.21 47.09 61.10
N MET A 742 -7.57 45.98 60.71
CA MET A 742 -6.12 45.78 60.58
C MET A 742 -5.85 44.46 59.86
#